data_AF-A0A117E1N8-F1
#
_entry.id   AF-A0A117E1N8-F1
#
_cell.length_a   1.000
_cell.length_b   1.000
_cell.length_c   1.000
_cell.angle_alpha   90.00
_cell.angle_beta   90.00
_cell.angle_gamma   90.00
#
_symmetry.space_group_name_H-M   'P 1'
#
loop_
_entity.id
_entity.type
_entity.pdbx_description
1 polymer ?
#
loop_
_entity_poly.entity_id
_entity_poly.type
_entity_poly.pdbx_seq_one_letter_code
_entity_poly.pdbx_strand_id
1 'polypeptide(L)'
;MSSAKDRLSGLLGHLIPSSSSSDTQGPSTDQGQNNNNNKVNFHTLSPAYFLQRSAAIEPDAEAIYHITSDGQELRRNYLEFADRARGLAFFLKKRGFKRVGILCPNTPAFLESIFGIGAAGAVNIAVNYRLKEDDIAYIFTHSEAEVIIVDKEFLPLLRVYREAKPETPIIVDTDTDAAEGQLSGPFDEAVLEGLKYDIATGNNGWEGLQAQAGSEDDVVALAYTSGTTSRPKGVEYTNRGAYLAALGNVVESGLNVFNGRCRYLWILPMFHAVGWTFPWAVTAARGTHYCLRKVDYGQIWKLFKNEGITHFNAAPTVNTLLCNHPDAEPLSTPVIVQVAGSPPTPHLFEQMTSLNLRPVHVYGMTETYGPTTRCYMLPAWDQLPRDEKFRRMARQGHGFLTSLPTRVIKTDVPEGTIIDVKQDGKEIGEIAFVGNICAQGYYKDAEATRKLFAGGVLHSGDLAVWHPDGAIQILDRAKDIIISGGENISSVALESMLVTHPDILEVGVVAVPDTHWGERPKAFVTTKQGRHLEGKEVIDWARNQSQISKFMLPREVEVVAELPKTTFHIHGERNQDATEHDQGSVPAHLIPIPTAVPMPRQRQPARFSSEAPSESSTSSTSPDRTADEDTDFFTAQANDSQSSVGVATRDAHPHHDADLYLPPIGRLPPEILIAIFAKLSSPSDMLSCMRVCRGWAANCVGILWHRPSCNNWDNMKSITASVGKSDSFFPYSQLIRRLNLSALTDDVSDGTVVPFAQCNRIERLTLTNCSKLTDKGVSDLVEGNRHLQALDVSDLKHLTDHTLYTIARNCARLQGLNITGCVNVTDDSLITVSRNCRQIKRLKLNGVTQVTDKAILSFAQSCPAILEIDLHDCKLVTNPSVTSLMTTLQNLRELRLAHCTEIDDTAFLELPRHLSMDSLRILDLTSCESVRDDAVERIVAAAPRLRNLVLAKCRFITDRAVWAICRLGKNLHYVHLGHCSNITDAAVIQLVKSCNRIRYIDLACCIRLTDTSVQQLATLPKLRRIGLVKCQNITDNSIHALAGSKAAHHSGGVSSLERVHLSYCVRLTIDGIHALLNSCPRLTHLSLTGVQAFLREELTVFCREAPSEFTHQQREVFCVFSGEGVNRLRDFLNRIIPPPPPTRDMTEATMYDDDEELEDEENQVTGLMHATAATAIHDDDYIDIGHTHG
;
A
#
# COMPACT_ATOMS: atom_id res chain seq x y z
N MET A 1 40.93 35.98 8.33
CA MET A 1 40.57 34.54 8.43
C MET A 1 39.16 34.47 8.99
N SER A 2 38.18 33.93 8.25
CA SER A 2 36.79 33.83 8.77
C SER A 2 36.65 32.70 9.78
N SER A 3 35.69 32.83 10.69
CA SER A 3 35.49 31.87 11.78
C SER A 3 35.03 30.51 11.22
N ALA A 4 35.27 29.43 11.95
CA ALA A 4 34.81 28.09 11.56
C ALA A 4 33.28 28.04 11.34
N LYS A 5 32.55 28.92 12.04
CA LYS A 5 31.09 29.08 11.93
C LYS A 5 30.67 29.68 10.59
N ASP A 6 31.43 30.66 10.09
CA ASP A 6 31.16 31.32 8.80
C ASP A 6 31.47 30.38 7.62
N ARG A 7 32.52 29.57 7.72
CA ARG A 7 32.86 28.55 6.70
C ARG A 7 31.83 27.42 6.62
N LEU A 8 31.25 27.04 7.76
CA LEU A 8 30.13 26.07 7.84
C LEU A 8 28.80 26.67 7.36
N SER A 9 28.58 27.98 7.51
CA SER A 9 27.38 28.63 6.98
C SER A 9 27.33 28.67 5.45
N GLY A 10 28.48 28.83 4.79
CA GLY A 10 28.61 28.72 3.33
C GLY A 10 28.47 27.30 2.77
N LEU A 11 28.35 26.29 3.64
CA LEU A 11 28.00 24.91 3.32
C LEU A 11 26.49 24.64 3.43
N LEU A 12 25.75 25.52 4.13
CA LEU A 12 24.33 25.36 4.46
C LEU A 12 23.37 26.10 3.51
N GLY A 13 23.83 27.12 2.78
CA GLY A 13 23.06 27.85 1.75
C GLY A 13 22.68 27.04 0.51
N HIS A 14 22.77 25.72 0.63
CA HIS A 14 22.78 24.72 -0.41
C HIS A 14 21.76 23.61 -0.10
N LEU A 15 21.31 23.46 1.16
CA LEU A 15 20.41 22.38 1.56
C LEU A 15 19.08 22.88 2.15
N ILE A 16 18.90 24.20 2.33
CA ILE A 16 17.68 24.78 2.90
C ILE A 16 17.42 26.16 2.24
N PRO A 17 16.17 26.47 1.80
CA PRO A 17 15.81 27.82 1.33
C PRO A 17 15.90 28.84 2.46
N SER A 18 16.54 29.98 2.21
CA SER A 18 16.74 31.04 3.19
C SER A 18 15.43 31.78 3.55
N SER A 19 15.18 31.99 4.84
CA SER A 19 14.43 33.15 5.33
C SER A 19 15.12 33.79 6.54
N SER A 20 14.89 35.08 6.67
CA SER A 20 15.76 36.13 7.23
C SER A 20 15.84 36.26 8.76
N SER A 21 16.90 36.95 9.17
CA SER A 21 17.42 37.24 10.50
C SER A 21 16.65 38.24 11.39
N SER A 22 16.73 38.05 12.71
CA SER A 22 16.97 39.04 13.81
C SER A 22 16.86 38.26 15.14
N ASP A 23 17.53 38.51 16.27
CA ASP A 23 18.56 39.47 16.69
C ASP A 23 19.30 38.87 17.91
N THR A 24 20.46 39.44 18.22
CA THR A 24 21.45 39.09 19.26
C THR A 24 21.10 39.51 20.70
N GLN A 25 21.46 38.70 21.71
CA GLN A 25 22.13 39.12 22.97
C GLN A 25 22.55 37.92 23.87
N GLY A 26 23.70 38.03 24.55
CA GLY A 26 24.13 37.26 25.74
C GLY A 26 24.84 38.25 26.71
N PRO A 27 25.51 37.84 27.83
CA PRO A 27 25.58 36.56 28.56
C PRO A 27 25.52 36.67 30.13
N SER A 28 25.15 35.60 30.87
CA SER A 28 25.73 35.24 32.21
C SER A 28 25.11 33.97 32.87
N THR A 29 25.95 32.92 32.98
CA THR A 29 26.20 31.87 34.03
C THR A 29 25.37 31.87 35.34
N ASP A 30 24.99 30.77 36.03
CA ASP A 30 25.36 29.34 36.03
C ASP A 30 24.36 28.45 36.84
N GLN A 31 24.47 27.12 36.66
CA GLN A 31 24.03 25.94 37.46
C GLN A 31 22.95 24.99 36.89
N GLY A 32 23.44 23.89 36.27
CA GLY A 32 23.21 22.50 36.72
C GLY A 32 21.93 21.74 36.31
N GLN A 33 22.15 20.54 35.74
CA GLN A 33 21.21 19.41 35.64
C GLN A 33 20.15 19.52 34.53
N ASN A 34 19.97 18.43 33.77
CA ASN A 34 19.34 18.45 32.46
C ASN A 34 20.08 19.37 31.48
N ASN A 35 20.02 19.06 30.19
CA ASN A 35 19.84 20.11 29.21
C ASN A 35 19.42 19.41 27.89
N ASN A 36 18.13 19.14 27.63
CA ASN A 36 17.36 20.10 26.82
C ASN A 36 18.12 21.40 26.87
N ASN A 37 18.78 21.84 25.79
CA ASN A 37 19.30 23.19 25.73
C ASN A 37 18.25 24.04 26.45
N ASN A 38 18.48 24.48 27.71
CA ASN A 38 17.48 25.23 28.47
C ASN A 38 17.60 26.64 27.88
N LYS A 39 17.51 26.74 26.56
CA LYS A 39 16.44 27.50 25.95
C LYS A 39 15.25 27.36 26.87
N VAL A 40 15.20 28.30 27.81
CA VAL A 40 14.03 28.62 28.62
C VAL A 40 12.79 28.79 27.74
N ASN A 41 13.00 28.99 26.43
CA ASN A 41 12.03 29.02 25.36
C ASN A 41 11.85 27.69 24.57
N PHE A 42 12.20 26.51 25.12
CA PHE A 42 12.01 25.22 24.44
C PHE A 42 11.70 24.06 25.41
N HIS A 43 10.63 23.33 25.09
CA HIS A 43 10.32 21.98 25.62
C HIS A 43 9.67 21.18 24.48
N THR A 44 9.71 19.85 24.54
CA THR A 44 9.07 19.00 23.52
C THR A 44 7.56 19.01 23.67
N LEU A 45 6.86 19.07 22.55
CA LEU A 45 5.40 18.98 22.51
C LEU A 45 4.99 17.50 22.65
N SER A 46 4.41 17.12 23.79
CA SER A 46 3.84 15.80 24.02
C SER A 46 2.44 15.91 24.62
N PRO A 47 1.42 15.26 24.04
CA PRO A 47 0.05 15.38 24.52
C PRO A 47 -0.17 14.64 25.85
N ALA A 48 0.74 13.73 26.24
CA ALA A 48 0.71 13.05 27.53
C ALA A 48 0.84 14.03 28.72
N TYR A 49 1.54 15.16 28.52
CA TYR A 49 1.73 16.19 29.54
C TYR A 49 0.42 16.81 30.05
N PHE A 50 -0.64 16.84 29.23
CA PHE A 50 -1.88 17.53 29.60
C PHE A 50 -2.54 16.98 30.86
N LEU A 51 -2.44 15.67 31.13
CA LEU A 51 -3.03 15.06 32.31
C LEU A 51 -2.36 15.51 33.60
N GLN A 52 -1.03 15.46 33.66
CA GLN A 52 -0.28 15.96 34.82
C GLN A 52 -0.60 17.43 35.08
N ARG A 53 -0.65 18.26 34.03
CA ARG A 53 -0.99 19.67 34.16
C ARG A 53 -2.40 19.86 34.75
N SER A 54 -3.39 19.13 34.25
CA SER A 54 -4.77 19.28 34.71
C SER A 54 -4.96 18.83 36.15
N ALA A 55 -4.32 17.72 36.55
CA ALA A 55 -4.30 17.26 37.94
C ALA A 55 -3.55 18.23 38.89
N ALA A 56 -2.53 18.93 38.41
CA ALA A 56 -1.84 19.95 39.21
C ALA A 56 -2.67 21.23 39.42
N ILE A 57 -3.58 21.56 38.49
CA ILE A 57 -4.41 22.78 38.56
C ILE A 57 -5.67 22.54 39.39
N GLU A 58 -6.37 21.43 39.15
CA GLU A 58 -7.65 21.11 39.80
C GLU A 58 -7.71 19.61 40.14
N PRO A 59 -6.95 19.12 41.14
CA PRO A 59 -6.85 17.68 41.45
C PRO A 59 -8.20 17.04 41.79
N ASP A 60 -9.02 17.74 42.57
CA ASP A 60 -10.32 17.24 43.04
C ASP A 60 -11.46 17.45 42.03
N ALA A 61 -11.18 18.05 40.87
CA ALA A 61 -12.17 18.23 39.82
C ALA A 61 -12.54 16.90 39.18
N GLU A 62 -13.84 16.70 38.94
CA GLU A 62 -14.34 15.54 38.21
C GLU A 62 -13.75 15.47 36.79
N ALA A 63 -13.04 14.40 36.50
CA ALA A 63 -12.36 14.14 35.25
C ALA A 63 -13.07 13.08 34.41
N ILE A 64 -13.65 12.07 35.04
CA ILE A 64 -14.29 10.94 34.36
C ILE A 64 -15.62 10.62 35.03
N TYR A 65 -16.66 10.44 34.21
CA TYR A 65 -17.92 9.82 34.58
C TYR A 65 -18.14 8.58 33.72
N HIS A 66 -18.58 7.47 34.32
CA HIS A 66 -18.86 6.24 33.63
C HIS A 66 -19.97 5.42 34.30
N ILE A 67 -20.75 4.67 33.52
CA ILE A 67 -21.58 3.58 34.05
C ILE A 67 -20.90 2.28 33.64
N THR A 68 -20.41 1.54 34.64
CA THR A 68 -19.66 0.28 34.47
C THR A 68 -20.53 -0.80 33.82
N SER A 69 -19.90 -1.87 33.35
CA SER A 69 -20.56 -3.00 32.67
C SER A 69 -21.66 -3.69 33.51
N ASP A 70 -21.58 -3.60 34.83
CA ASP A 70 -22.56 -4.09 35.81
C ASP A 70 -23.58 -3.03 36.28
N GLY A 71 -23.59 -1.85 35.63
CA GLY A 71 -24.59 -0.81 35.81
C GLY A 71 -24.36 0.12 37.00
N GLN A 72 -23.16 0.12 37.60
CA GLN A 72 -22.82 1.03 38.69
C GLN A 72 -22.23 2.35 38.18
N GLU A 73 -22.45 3.42 38.94
CA GLU A 73 -21.89 4.74 38.62
C GLU A 73 -20.46 4.86 39.15
N LEU A 74 -19.54 5.25 38.27
CA LEU A 74 -18.15 5.52 38.57
C LEU A 74 -17.83 6.99 38.23
N ARG A 75 -17.33 7.72 39.22
CA ARG A 75 -16.78 9.07 39.05
C ARG A 75 -15.34 9.07 39.52
N ARG A 76 -14.44 9.68 38.73
CA ARG A 76 -13.05 9.89 39.10
C ARG A 76 -12.68 11.36 38.98
N ASN A 77 -11.91 11.86 39.95
CA ASN A 77 -11.30 13.17 39.86
C ASN A 77 -9.98 13.11 39.05
N TYR A 78 -9.41 14.28 38.76
CA TYR A 78 -8.18 14.38 37.97
C TYR A 78 -6.96 13.78 38.67
N LEU A 79 -6.89 13.82 39.99
CA LEU A 79 -5.80 13.19 40.75
C LEU A 79 -5.85 11.65 40.63
N GLU A 80 -7.03 11.06 40.80
CA GLU A 80 -7.24 9.62 40.63
C GLU A 80 -6.93 9.18 39.19
N PHE A 81 -7.42 9.92 38.20
CA PHE A 81 -7.13 9.66 36.79
C PHE A 81 -5.62 9.72 36.50
N ALA A 82 -4.94 10.76 37.01
CA ALA A 82 -3.50 10.93 36.89
C ALA A 82 -2.72 9.79 37.56
N ASP A 83 -3.10 9.39 38.77
CA ASP A 83 -2.44 8.30 39.51
C ASP A 83 -2.59 6.95 38.79
N ARG A 84 -3.77 6.68 38.22
CA ARG A 84 -4.02 5.44 37.48
C ARG A 84 -3.21 5.38 36.17
N ALA A 85 -3.22 6.47 35.40
CA ALA A 85 -2.39 6.58 34.19
C ALA A 85 -0.89 6.48 34.52
N ARG A 86 -0.44 7.11 35.62
CA ARG A 86 0.95 7.02 36.12
C ARG A 86 1.32 5.60 36.50
N GLY A 87 0.44 4.91 37.23
CA GLY A 87 0.61 3.51 37.60
C GLY A 87 0.81 2.62 36.39
N LEU A 88 -0.09 2.70 35.41
CA LEU A 88 0.06 1.96 34.16
C LEU A 88 1.38 2.32 33.43
N ALA A 89 1.74 3.60 33.38
CA ALA A 89 2.98 4.05 32.73
C ALA A 89 4.23 3.42 33.36
N PHE A 90 4.31 3.38 34.69
CA PHE A 90 5.42 2.72 35.39
C PHE A 90 5.42 1.21 35.21
N PHE A 91 4.24 0.58 35.15
CA PHE A 91 4.15 -0.84 34.82
C PHE A 91 4.72 -1.13 33.43
N LEU A 92 4.28 -0.39 32.41
CA LEU A 92 4.78 -0.53 31.04
C LEU A 92 6.29 -0.27 30.97
N LYS A 93 6.76 0.79 31.65
CA LYS A 93 8.19 1.14 31.74
C LYS A 93 9.01 0.02 32.40
N LYS A 94 8.55 -0.54 33.52
CA LYS A 94 9.20 -1.64 34.25
C LYS A 94 9.30 -2.90 33.38
N ARG A 95 8.26 -3.21 32.60
CA ARG A 95 8.22 -4.36 31.70
C ARG A 95 8.98 -4.13 30.39
N GLY A 96 9.28 -2.87 30.06
CA GLY A 96 10.01 -2.50 28.85
C GLY A 96 9.15 -2.51 27.58
N PHE A 97 7.81 -2.50 27.70
CA PHE A 97 6.92 -2.54 26.56
C PHE A 97 6.94 -1.23 25.77
N LYS A 98 7.00 -1.32 24.45
CA LYS A 98 7.10 -0.17 23.53
C LYS A 98 5.89 0.01 22.63
N ARG A 99 5.09 -1.03 22.41
CA ARG A 99 3.92 -1.00 21.53
C ARG A 99 2.77 -1.72 22.21
N VAL A 100 1.74 -0.95 22.56
CA VAL A 100 0.64 -1.42 23.41
C VAL A 100 -0.65 -1.40 22.61
N GLY A 101 -1.22 -2.59 22.39
CA GLY A 101 -2.52 -2.75 21.77
C GLY A 101 -3.66 -2.41 22.74
N ILE A 102 -4.71 -1.78 22.24
CA ILE A 102 -5.94 -1.52 23.01
C ILE A 102 -7.14 -2.05 22.21
N LEU A 103 -7.96 -2.89 22.83
CA LEU A 103 -9.22 -3.41 22.30
C LEU A 103 -10.34 -3.21 23.32
N CYS A 104 -10.79 -1.97 23.47
CA CYS A 104 -11.77 -1.57 24.47
C CYS A 104 -12.86 -0.67 23.85
N PRO A 105 -14.08 -0.61 24.44
CA PRO A 105 -15.04 0.45 24.18
C PRO A 105 -14.60 1.75 24.89
N ASN A 106 -15.40 2.83 24.81
CA ASN A 106 -15.07 4.08 25.51
C ASN A 106 -15.25 3.91 27.03
N THR A 107 -14.23 3.39 27.71
CA THR A 107 -14.17 3.15 29.15
C THR A 107 -13.09 4.03 29.80
N PRO A 108 -13.16 4.20 31.14
CA PRO A 108 -12.07 4.83 31.89
C PRO A 108 -10.71 4.16 31.65
N ALA A 109 -10.65 2.82 31.59
CA ALA A 109 -9.41 2.09 31.36
C ALA A 109 -8.79 2.38 29.98
N PHE A 110 -9.61 2.55 28.93
CA PHE A 110 -9.11 3.01 27.62
C PHE A 110 -8.48 4.40 27.78
N LEU A 111 -9.22 5.36 28.36
CA LEU A 111 -8.74 6.73 28.52
C LEU A 111 -7.43 6.78 29.34
N GLU A 112 -7.36 6.05 30.45
CA GLU A 112 -6.16 5.85 31.28
C GLU A 112 -4.99 5.25 30.48
N SER A 113 -5.28 4.30 29.60
CA SER A 113 -4.28 3.68 28.71
C SER A 113 -3.67 4.68 27.74
N ILE A 114 -4.46 5.59 27.15
CA ILE A 114 -3.94 6.61 26.21
C ILE A 114 -2.85 7.47 26.88
N PHE A 115 -3.09 7.90 28.12
CA PHE A 115 -2.11 8.71 28.86
C PHE A 115 -0.99 7.87 29.44
N GLY A 116 -1.28 6.69 29.98
CA GLY A 116 -0.28 5.80 30.56
C GLY A 116 0.74 5.29 29.54
N ILE A 117 0.29 4.91 28.34
CA ILE A 117 1.14 4.49 27.22
C ILE A 117 2.04 5.65 26.77
N GLY A 118 1.46 6.84 26.56
CA GLY A 118 2.23 8.03 26.17
C GLY A 118 3.27 8.42 27.22
N ALA A 119 2.90 8.43 28.51
CA ALA A 119 3.81 8.74 29.60
C ALA A 119 4.89 7.67 29.82
N ALA A 120 4.66 6.42 29.40
CA ALA A 120 5.71 5.40 29.37
C ALA A 120 6.71 5.58 28.21
N GLY A 121 6.42 6.47 27.25
CA GLY A 121 7.17 6.59 26.00
C GLY A 121 6.93 5.41 25.05
N ALA A 122 5.72 4.85 25.09
CA ALA A 122 5.29 3.74 24.24
C ALA A 122 4.26 4.23 23.20
N VAL A 123 4.01 3.39 22.20
CA VAL A 123 3.10 3.67 21.08
C VAL A 123 1.74 3.03 21.34
N ASN A 124 0.68 3.83 21.22
CA ASN A 124 -0.70 3.39 21.32
C ASN A 124 -1.19 2.77 19.99
N ILE A 125 -1.70 1.54 20.05
CA ILE A 125 -2.32 0.84 18.91
C ILE A 125 -3.76 0.50 19.29
N ALA A 126 -4.64 1.48 19.15
CA ALA A 126 -6.07 1.28 19.40
C ALA A 126 -6.76 0.63 18.20
N VAL A 127 -7.48 -0.46 18.44
CA VAL A 127 -8.12 -1.27 17.40
C VAL A 127 -9.63 -1.23 17.54
N ASN A 128 -10.29 -1.22 16.39
CA ASN A 128 -11.73 -1.27 16.28
C ASN A 128 -12.27 -2.66 16.65
N TYR A 129 -12.92 -2.75 17.81
CA TYR A 129 -13.50 -4.00 18.31
C TYR A 129 -14.67 -4.55 17.49
N ARG A 130 -15.14 -3.82 16.47
CA ARG A 130 -16.20 -4.26 15.56
C ARG A 130 -15.65 -4.91 14.29
N LEU A 131 -14.33 -5.04 14.14
CA LEU A 131 -13.69 -5.76 13.03
C LEU A 131 -13.73 -7.27 13.25
N LYS A 132 -13.52 -8.04 12.18
CA LYS A 132 -13.39 -9.50 12.24
C LYS A 132 -12.08 -9.89 12.95
N GLU A 133 -12.06 -11.08 13.56
CA GLU A 133 -10.89 -11.60 14.30
C GLU A 133 -9.60 -11.58 13.45
N ASP A 134 -9.69 -11.92 12.16
CA ASP A 134 -8.54 -11.95 11.25
C ASP A 134 -7.95 -10.56 11.00
N ASP A 135 -8.80 -9.52 10.90
CA ASP A 135 -8.35 -8.14 10.71
C ASP A 135 -7.71 -7.59 11.98
N ILE A 136 -8.30 -7.92 13.15
CA ILE A 136 -7.72 -7.59 14.46
C ILE A 136 -6.35 -8.26 14.62
N ALA A 137 -6.25 -9.56 14.29
CA ALA A 137 -5.01 -10.31 14.34
C ALA A 137 -3.96 -9.75 13.36
N TYR A 138 -4.37 -9.36 12.15
CA TYR A 138 -3.50 -8.68 11.20
C TYR A 138 -2.97 -7.36 11.77
N ILE A 139 -3.84 -6.51 12.32
CA ILE A 139 -3.45 -5.20 12.86
C ILE A 139 -2.42 -5.36 13.99
N PHE A 140 -2.69 -6.19 15.00
CA PHE A 140 -1.76 -6.39 16.12
C PHE A 140 -0.44 -7.06 15.69
N THR A 141 -0.49 -7.96 14.71
CA THR A 141 0.72 -8.58 14.15
C THR A 141 1.54 -7.57 13.34
N HIS A 142 0.89 -6.79 12.47
CA HIS A 142 1.54 -5.80 11.61
C HIS A 142 2.16 -4.68 12.44
N SER A 143 1.45 -4.22 13.47
CA SER A 143 1.92 -3.20 14.42
C SER A 143 2.96 -3.73 15.40
N GLU A 144 3.21 -5.04 15.48
CA GLU A 144 4.11 -5.65 16.46
C GLU A 144 3.73 -5.29 17.92
N ALA A 145 2.47 -5.49 18.27
CA ALA A 145 1.99 -5.27 19.63
C ALA A 145 2.69 -6.22 20.62
N GLU A 146 3.24 -5.67 21.70
CA GLU A 146 4.03 -6.41 22.71
C GLU A 146 3.20 -6.78 23.94
N VAL A 147 2.09 -6.09 24.15
CA VAL A 147 1.08 -6.34 25.18
C VAL A 147 -0.25 -5.80 24.67
N ILE A 148 -1.36 -6.45 25.03
CA ILE A 148 -2.71 -6.01 24.64
C ILE A 148 -3.53 -5.77 25.91
N ILE A 149 -4.11 -4.58 26.00
CA ILE A 149 -5.14 -4.22 26.98
C ILE A 149 -6.49 -4.44 26.30
N VAL A 150 -7.36 -5.25 26.90
CA VAL A 150 -8.63 -5.66 26.28
C VAL A 150 -9.75 -5.64 27.30
N ASP A 151 -10.90 -5.13 26.89
CA ASP A 151 -12.13 -5.24 27.68
C ASP A 151 -12.59 -6.70 27.70
N LYS A 152 -13.02 -7.19 28.87
CA LYS A 152 -13.46 -8.58 29.08
C LYS A 152 -14.50 -9.02 28.04
N GLU A 153 -15.40 -8.14 27.62
CA GLU A 153 -16.42 -8.39 26.59
C GLU A 153 -15.81 -8.79 25.24
N PHE A 154 -14.66 -8.22 24.89
CA PHE A 154 -14.00 -8.39 23.58
C PHE A 154 -12.79 -9.32 23.60
N LEU A 155 -12.47 -9.93 24.74
CA LEU A 155 -11.43 -10.95 24.86
C LEU A 155 -11.54 -12.10 23.83
N PRO A 156 -12.75 -12.61 23.49
CA PRO A 156 -12.89 -13.67 22.48
C PRO A 156 -12.34 -13.30 21.10
N LEU A 157 -12.39 -12.01 20.72
CA LEU A 157 -11.93 -11.54 19.41
C LEU A 157 -10.42 -11.68 19.20
N LEU A 158 -9.66 -11.90 20.27
CA LEU A 158 -8.20 -12.11 20.23
C LEU A 158 -7.81 -13.56 19.94
N ARG A 159 -8.76 -14.48 19.73
CA ARG A 159 -8.47 -15.92 19.57
C ARG A 159 -7.43 -16.19 18.47
N VAL A 160 -7.66 -15.71 17.25
CA VAL A 160 -6.74 -15.88 16.10
C VAL A 160 -5.35 -15.30 16.41
N TYR A 161 -5.29 -14.12 17.02
CA TYR A 161 -4.01 -13.51 17.40
C TYR A 161 -3.27 -14.33 18.46
N ARG A 162 -3.97 -14.82 19.49
CA ARG A 162 -3.40 -15.62 20.57
C ARG A 162 -2.91 -17.00 20.10
N GLU A 163 -3.57 -17.59 19.10
CA GLU A 163 -3.08 -18.82 18.47
C GLU A 163 -1.75 -18.58 17.74
N ALA A 164 -1.60 -17.44 17.08
CA ALA A 164 -0.37 -17.08 16.35
C ALA A 164 0.76 -16.55 17.26
N LYS A 165 0.41 -15.90 18.38
CA LYS A 165 1.32 -15.19 19.31
C LYS A 165 0.97 -15.47 20.79
N PRO A 166 1.03 -16.73 21.25
CA PRO A 166 0.57 -17.14 22.59
C PRO A 166 1.38 -16.50 23.73
N GLU A 167 2.59 -16.01 23.45
CA GLU A 167 3.48 -15.35 24.40
C GLU A 167 3.11 -13.90 24.72
N THR A 168 2.25 -13.25 23.92
CA THR A 168 1.88 -11.85 24.11
C THR A 168 1.03 -11.69 25.37
N PRO A 169 1.46 -10.91 26.38
CA PRO A 169 0.66 -10.68 27.59
C PRO A 169 -0.66 -9.97 27.26
N ILE A 170 -1.74 -10.45 27.89
CA ILE A 170 -3.09 -9.87 27.76
C ILE A 170 -3.50 -9.34 29.13
N ILE A 171 -3.80 -8.05 29.20
CA ILE A 171 -4.30 -7.36 30.40
C ILE A 171 -5.79 -7.14 30.20
N VAL A 172 -6.60 -7.86 30.97
CA VAL A 172 -8.06 -7.79 30.86
C VAL A 172 -8.59 -6.71 31.80
N ASP A 173 -9.33 -5.75 31.26
CA ASP A 173 -10.17 -4.82 32.01
C ASP A 173 -11.57 -5.45 32.18
N THR A 174 -12.04 -5.57 33.41
CA THR A 174 -13.36 -6.12 33.71
C THR A 174 -14.45 -5.06 33.70
N ASP A 175 -14.09 -3.78 33.82
CA ASP A 175 -15.00 -2.65 33.95
C ASP A 175 -16.08 -2.88 35.04
N THR A 176 -15.61 -3.25 36.24
CA THR A 176 -16.42 -3.56 37.45
C THR A 176 -15.95 -2.80 38.71
N ASP A 177 -15.08 -1.80 38.54
CA ASP A 177 -14.42 -1.03 39.62
C ASP A 177 -15.38 -0.50 40.70
N ALA A 178 -16.59 -0.10 40.30
CA ALA A 178 -17.56 0.51 41.20
C ALA A 178 -18.22 -0.52 42.15
N ALA A 179 -18.32 -1.80 41.77
CA ALA A 179 -18.89 -2.85 42.61
C ALA A 179 -17.84 -3.71 43.32
N GLU A 180 -16.73 -4.02 42.64
CA GLU A 180 -15.69 -4.91 43.16
C GLU A 180 -14.54 -4.14 43.88
N GLY A 181 -14.55 -2.81 43.74
CA GLY A 181 -13.56 -1.88 44.30
C GLY A 181 -12.56 -1.41 43.25
N GLN A 182 -12.08 -0.17 43.35
CA GLN A 182 -11.21 0.51 42.35
C GLN A 182 -9.87 -0.18 42.03
N LEU A 183 -9.60 -1.34 42.62
CA LEU A 183 -8.31 -2.05 42.63
C LEU A 183 -8.47 -3.55 42.32
N SER A 184 -9.56 -3.94 41.67
CA SER A 184 -9.90 -5.34 41.40
C SER A 184 -9.76 -5.69 39.92
N GLY A 185 -9.01 -6.76 39.62
CA GLY A 185 -8.88 -7.31 38.28
C GLY A 185 -7.51 -7.06 37.63
N PRO A 186 -7.22 -7.70 36.49
CA PRO A 186 -5.88 -7.70 35.90
C PRO A 186 -5.36 -6.32 35.47
N PHE A 187 -6.23 -5.42 34.99
CA PHE A 187 -5.85 -4.05 34.64
C PHE A 187 -5.42 -3.24 35.87
N ASP A 188 -6.22 -3.26 36.93
CA ASP A 188 -5.93 -2.59 38.19
C ASP A 188 -4.70 -3.17 38.91
N GLU A 189 -4.49 -4.48 38.83
CA GLU A 189 -3.27 -5.12 39.31
C GLU A 189 -2.02 -4.58 38.60
N ALA A 190 -2.09 -4.36 37.28
CA ALA A 190 -1.00 -3.74 36.53
C ALA A 190 -0.75 -2.28 36.97
N VAL A 191 -1.82 -1.49 37.14
CA VAL A 191 -1.73 -0.11 37.65
C VAL A 191 -1.07 -0.08 39.04
N LEU A 192 -1.51 -0.94 39.97
CA LEU A 192 -0.95 -1.06 41.31
C LEU A 192 0.49 -1.54 41.31
N GLU A 193 0.85 -2.49 40.46
CA GLU A 193 2.23 -2.97 40.32
C GLU A 193 3.15 -1.82 39.92
N GLY A 194 2.71 -0.97 38.98
CA GLY A 194 3.47 0.19 38.55
C GLY A 194 3.57 1.28 39.62
N LEU A 195 2.51 1.56 40.37
CA LEU A 195 2.55 2.50 41.51
C LEU A 195 3.51 2.02 42.61
N LYS A 196 3.47 0.72 42.95
CA LYS A 196 4.42 0.12 43.91
C LYS A 196 5.85 0.22 43.40
N TYR A 197 6.06 0.06 42.09
CA TYR A 197 7.38 0.20 41.47
C TYR A 197 7.90 1.64 41.53
N ASP A 198 7.05 2.65 41.30
CA ASP A 198 7.42 4.06 41.47
C ASP A 198 7.88 4.33 42.91
N ILE A 199 7.07 3.94 43.91
CA ILE A 199 7.41 4.06 45.33
C ILE A 199 8.74 3.36 45.65
N ALA A 200 8.92 2.12 45.18
CA ALA A 200 10.13 1.34 45.41
C ALA A 200 11.38 1.94 44.72
N THR A 201 11.20 2.79 43.70
CA THR A 201 12.29 3.43 42.93
C THR A 201 12.48 4.91 43.25
N GLY A 202 11.93 5.37 44.38
CA GLY A 202 12.16 6.73 44.89
C GLY A 202 10.96 7.66 44.79
N ASN A 203 9.79 7.15 44.37
CA ASN A 203 8.55 7.92 44.24
C ASN A 203 8.72 9.17 43.36
N ASN A 204 9.28 8.94 42.16
CA ASN A 204 9.65 10.00 41.21
C ASN A 204 8.41 10.64 40.56
N GLY A 205 7.24 9.99 40.66
CA GLY A 205 6.00 10.52 40.11
C GLY A 205 6.11 10.71 38.59
N TRP A 206 5.58 11.83 38.09
CA TRP A 206 5.65 12.18 36.67
C TRP A 206 7.06 12.51 36.17
N GLU A 207 7.98 12.95 37.05
CA GLU A 207 9.37 13.24 36.68
C GLU A 207 10.13 11.96 36.32
N GLY A 208 9.68 10.81 36.84
CA GLY A 208 10.18 9.49 36.48
C GLY A 208 9.66 8.96 35.14
N LEU A 209 8.81 9.69 34.43
CA LEU A 209 8.13 9.25 33.21
C LEU A 209 8.50 10.13 32.01
N GLN A 210 8.07 9.73 30.81
CA GLN A 210 8.27 10.46 29.55
C GLN A 210 7.05 11.33 29.21
N ALA A 211 6.49 12.03 30.21
CA ALA A 211 5.42 13.00 29.97
C ALA A 211 5.88 14.13 29.02
N GLN A 212 7.18 14.42 29.01
CA GLN A 212 7.87 15.09 27.90
C GLN A 212 8.57 14.03 27.04
N ALA A 213 8.25 13.99 25.75
CA ALA A 213 8.83 13.03 24.81
C ALA A 213 10.31 13.36 24.55
N GLY A 214 11.10 12.33 24.22
CA GLY A 214 12.51 12.50 23.83
C GLY A 214 12.67 13.37 22.58
N SER A 215 11.80 13.14 21.59
CA SER A 215 11.57 14.02 20.45
C SER A 215 10.07 14.26 20.27
N GLU A 216 9.70 15.47 19.86
CA GLU A 216 8.30 15.74 19.47
C GLU A 216 7.93 15.07 18.12
N ASP A 217 8.91 14.61 17.34
CA ASP A 217 8.67 13.86 16.10
C ASP A 217 8.52 12.34 16.33
N ASP A 218 8.72 11.86 17.56
CA ASP A 218 8.52 10.45 17.89
C ASP A 218 7.05 10.05 17.73
N VAL A 219 6.80 8.84 17.23
CA VAL A 219 5.46 8.27 17.08
C VAL A 219 4.83 8.02 18.45
N VAL A 220 3.63 8.54 18.68
CA VAL A 220 2.82 8.34 19.89
C VAL A 220 1.68 7.35 19.68
N ALA A 221 1.21 7.20 18.44
CA ALA A 221 0.15 6.25 18.09
C ALA A 221 0.25 5.73 16.66
N LEU A 222 -0.25 4.51 16.44
CA LEU A 222 -0.53 3.94 15.12
C LEU A 222 -2.04 3.78 14.95
N ALA A 223 -2.66 4.70 14.21
CA ALA A 223 -4.09 4.66 13.94
C ALA A 223 -4.37 3.93 12.62
N TYR A 224 -5.09 2.81 12.63
CA TYR A 224 -5.35 2.04 11.42
C TYR A 224 -6.56 2.57 10.63
N THR A 225 -6.44 2.62 9.30
CA THR A 225 -7.55 2.96 8.39
C THR A 225 -8.55 1.80 8.28
N SER A 226 -9.83 2.11 8.04
CA SER A 226 -10.84 1.08 7.74
C SER A 226 -10.65 0.59 6.30
N GLY A 227 -10.12 -0.61 6.12
CA GLY A 227 -9.94 -1.21 4.80
C GLY A 227 -11.26 -1.62 4.17
N THR A 228 -11.77 -0.87 3.19
CA THR A 228 -13.01 -1.25 2.48
C THR A 228 -12.75 -2.12 1.25
N THR A 229 -11.53 -2.10 0.68
CA THR A 229 -11.15 -2.97 -0.46
C THR A 229 -9.69 -3.47 -0.41
N SER A 230 -8.92 -3.06 0.60
CA SER A 230 -7.52 -3.44 0.83
C SER A 230 -7.28 -3.60 2.33
N ARG A 231 -6.20 -4.26 2.74
CA ARG A 231 -5.86 -4.38 4.17
C ARG A 231 -5.72 -3.00 4.84
N PRO A 232 -6.16 -2.85 6.12
CA PRO A 232 -5.96 -1.64 6.93
C PRO A 232 -4.51 -1.14 6.92
N LYS A 233 -4.31 0.18 6.81
CA LYS A 233 -2.96 0.79 6.84
C LYS A 233 -2.75 1.51 8.18
N GLY A 234 -1.61 1.29 8.84
CA GLY A 234 -1.28 1.97 10.08
C GLY A 234 -0.75 3.38 9.81
N VAL A 235 -1.43 4.42 10.30
CA VAL A 235 -1.03 5.83 10.14
C VAL A 235 -0.18 6.25 11.33
N GLU A 236 0.98 6.83 11.06
CA GLU A 236 1.95 7.26 12.08
C GLU A 236 1.62 8.66 12.63
N TYR A 237 1.23 8.72 13.91
CA TYR A 237 0.94 9.97 14.62
C TYR A 237 2.15 10.36 15.47
N THR A 238 2.68 11.57 15.28
CA THR A 238 3.79 12.10 16.09
C THR A 238 3.27 12.80 17.34
N ASN A 239 4.14 12.92 18.36
CA ASN A 239 3.84 13.70 19.56
C ASN A 239 3.47 15.16 19.23
N ARG A 240 4.23 15.80 18.33
CA ARG A 240 4.01 17.17 17.82
C ARG A 240 2.65 17.29 17.13
N GLY A 241 2.36 16.39 16.20
CA GLY A 241 1.11 16.41 15.44
C GLY A 241 -0.10 16.23 16.35
N ALA A 242 -0.04 15.23 17.25
CA ALA A 242 -1.11 14.97 18.21
C ALA A 242 -1.30 16.11 19.23
N TYR A 243 -0.21 16.71 19.71
CA TYR A 243 -0.27 17.88 20.61
C TYR A 243 -0.94 19.07 19.92
N LEU A 244 -0.53 19.40 18.69
CA LEU A 244 -1.09 20.52 17.93
C LEU A 244 -2.53 20.26 17.49
N ALA A 245 -2.88 19.03 17.10
CA ALA A 245 -4.26 18.64 16.82
C ALA A 245 -5.15 18.76 18.06
N ALA A 246 -4.66 18.34 19.24
CA ALA A 246 -5.39 18.49 20.50
C ALA A 246 -5.62 19.97 20.86
N LEU A 247 -4.60 20.83 20.73
CA LEU A 247 -4.77 22.28 20.94
C LEU A 247 -5.70 22.92 19.90
N GLY A 248 -5.61 22.48 18.64
CA GLY A 248 -6.56 22.84 17.60
C GLY A 248 -7.98 22.52 18.06
N ASN A 249 -8.24 21.29 18.49
CA ASN A 249 -9.55 20.87 18.98
C ASN A 249 -10.02 21.63 20.24
N VAL A 250 -9.12 22.06 21.14
CA VAL A 250 -9.49 22.94 22.26
C VAL A 250 -10.09 24.25 21.76
N VAL A 251 -9.41 24.91 20.82
CA VAL A 251 -9.81 26.22 20.31
C VAL A 251 -10.98 26.09 19.36
N GLU A 252 -10.85 25.24 18.34
CA GLU A 252 -11.85 25.05 17.30
C GLU A 252 -13.16 24.61 17.96
N SER A 253 -13.18 23.53 18.74
CA SER A 253 -14.43 23.03 19.33
C SER A 253 -15.00 23.92 20.43
N GLY A 254 -14.25 24.91 20.93
CA GLY A 254 -14.68 25.76 22.02
C GLY A 254 -14.71 25.05 23.38
N LEU A 255 -13.80 24.10 23.62
CA LEU A 255 -13.77 23.31 24.86
C LEU A 255 -13.51 24.18 26.11
N ASN A 256 -12.90 25.35 25.95
CA ASN A 256 -12.74 26.29 27.05
C ASN A 256 -14.01 27.14 27.22
N VAL A 257 -15.01 26.58 27.88
CA VAL A 257 -16.31 27.23 28.12
C VAL A 257 -16.19 28.40 29.10
N PHE A 258 -16.96 29.46 28.86
CA PHE A 258 -16.93 30.67 29.70
C PHE A 258 -17.49 30.44 31.12
N ASN A 259 -18.53 29.60 31.24
CA ASN A 259 -19.21 29.31 32.51
C ASN A 259 -19.06 27.83 32.86
N GLY A 260 -18.08 27.50 33.71
CA GLY A 260 -17.86 26.14 34.21
C GLY A 260 -16.74 25.40 33.48
N ARG A 261 -16.94 24.09 33.26
CA ARG A 261 -15.97 23.22 32.57
C ARG A 261 -16.65 22.51 31.41
N CYS A 262 -15.86 22.15 30.39
CA CYS A 262 -16.36 21.29 29.33
C CYS A 262 -16.78 19.94 29.92
N ARG A 263 -18.03 19.55 29.71
CA ARG A 263 -18.56 18.20 29.92
C ARG A 263 -18.68 17.54 28.56
N TYR A 264 -17.72 16.68 28.22
CA TYR A 264 -17.59 16.06 26.89
C TYR A 264 -18.12 14.62 26.93
N LEU A 265 -19.12 14.32 26.10
CA LEU A 265 -19.73 12.99 26.03
C LEU A 265 -19.11 12.15 24.91
N TRP A 266 -18.55 11.01 25.28
CA TRP A 266 -17.90 10.06 24.39
C TRP A 266 -18.90 9.20 23.63
N ILE A 267 -19.35 9.71 22.48
CA ILE A 267 -20.10 8.95 21.47
C ILE A 267 -19.15 8.49 20.35
N LEU A 268 -18.25 9.38 19.91
CA LEU A 268 -17.14 9.03 19.02
C LEU A 268 -16.26 7.94 19.68
N PRO A 269 -15.96 6.82 19.00
CA PRO A 269 -15.08 5.81 19.56
C PRO A 269 -13.63 6.28 19.69
N MET A 270 -13.02 6.10 20.87
CA MET A 270 -11.64 6.48 21.17
C MET A 270 -10.60 5.75 20.30
N PHE A 271 -10.95 4.59 19.74
CA PHE A 271 -10.06 3.86 18.84
C PHE A 271 -9.98 4.47 17.43
N HIS A 272 -10.95 5.30 17.03
CA HIS A 272 -11.01 5.85 15.68
C HIS A 272 -10.19 7.14 15.58
N ALA A 273 -9.09 7.12 14.85
CA ALA A 273 -8.13 8.24 14.77
C ALA A 273 -7.77 8.78 16.17
N VAL A 274 -7.59 7.86 17.13
CA VAL A 274 -7.32 8.14 18.55
C VAL A 274 -8.35 9.08 19.17
N GLY A 275 -9.63 8.87 18.86
CA GLY A 275 -10.75 9.70 19.31
C GLY A 275 -10.65 11.14 18.79
N TRP A 276 -10.12 11.33 17.57
CA TRP A 276 -9.84 12.64 16.97
C TRP A 276 -8.99 13.54 17.87
N THR A 277 -8.07 12.96 18.64
CA THR A 277 -7.24 13.63 19.65
C THR A 277 -8.02 14.32 20.78
N PHE A 278 -9.33 14.09 20.92
CA PHE A 278 -10.13 14.58 22.05
C PHE A 278 -9.78 14.02 23.42
N PRO A 279 -9.19 12.81 23.58
CA PRO A 279 -8.72 12.37 24.89
C PRO A 279 -7.78 13.41 25.50
N TRP A 280 -6.85 13.91 24.67
CA TRP A 280 -5.91 14.94 25.03
C TRP A 280 -6.53 16.34 25.08
N ALA A 281 -7.39 16.72 24.12
CA ALA A 281 -7.97 18.06 24.07
C ALA A 281 -8.89 18.37 25.26
N VAL A 282 -9.78 17.44 25.62
CA VAL A 282 -10.71 17.59 26.76
C VAL A 282 -9.92 17.67 28.06
N THR A 283 -8.91 16.80 28.23
CA THR A 283 -8.01 16.85 29.38
C THR A 283 -7.23 18.17 29.43
N ALA A 284 -6.72 18.70 28.30
CA ALA A 284 -6.00 19.99 28.27
C ALA A 284 -6.88 21.18 28.71
N ALA A 285 -8.17 21.13 28.37
CA ALA A 285 -9.19 22.09 28.79
C ALA A 285 -9.71 21.84 30.23
N ARG A 286 -9.20 20.81 30.93
CA ARG A 286 -9.66 20.37 32.25
C ARG A 286 -11.16 19.98 32.27
N GLY A 287 -11.65 19.44 31.16
CA GLY A 287 -13.03 19.00 31.03
C GLY A 287 -13.32 17.65 31.68
N THR A 288 -14.59 17.32 31.85
CA THR A 288 -15.05 16.01 32.33
C THR A 288 -15.37 15.11 31.14
N HIS A 289 -14.79 13.92 31.11
CA HIS A 289 -15.03 12.87 30.13
C HIS A 289 -16.19 11.99 30.58
N TYR A 290 -17.33 12.05 29.88
CA TYR A 290 -18.46 11.16 30.10
C TYR A 290 -18.33 9.96 29.15
N CYS A 291 -17.86 8.83 29.67
CA CYS A 291 -17.57 7.62 28.91
C CYS A 291 -18.82 6.75 28.73
N LEU A 292 -19.17 6.43 27.48
CA LEU A 292 -20.25 5.50 27.14
C LEU A 292 -19.72 4.26 26.41
N ARG A 293 -19.90 3.06 26.98
CA ARG A 293 -19.48 1.80 26.35
C ARG A 293 -20.09 1.59 24.96
N LYS A 294 -21.38 1.94 24.83
CA LYS A 294 -22.18 1.81 23.61
C LYS A 294 -23.08 3.02 23.45
N VAL A 295 -23.49 3.27 22.21
CA VAL A 295 -24.47 4.32 21.91
C VAL A 295 -25.83 3.87 22.43
N ASP A 296 -26.37 4.62 23.37
CA ASP A 296 -27.70 4.45 23.94
C ASP A 296 -28.38 5.82 23.98
N TYR A 297 -29.36 6.02 23.11
CA TYR A 297 -30.00 7.33 22.91
C TYR A 297 -30.77 7.80 24.16
N GLY A 298 -31.44 6.90 24.87
CA GLY A 298 -32.14 7.23 26.11
C GLY A 298 -31.16 7.67 27.19
N GLN A 299 -30.04 6.96 27.34
CA GLN A 299 -28.98 7.35 28.27
C GLN A 299 -28.33 8.69 27.87
N ILE A 300 -28.10 8.94 26.57
CA ILE A 300 -27.57 10.23 26.09
C ILE A 300 -28.52 11.37 26.48
N TRP A 301 -29.83 11.24 26.23
CA TRP A 301 -30.82 12.24 26.62
C TRP A 301 -30.91 12.43 28.14
N LYS A 302 -30.79 11.34 28.91
CA LYS A 302 -30.70 11.41 30.38
C LYS A 302 -29.49 12.23 30.83
N LEU A 303 -28.32 12.03 30.21
CA LEU A 303 -27.10 12.80 30.50
C LEU A 303 -27.26 14.27 30.08
N PHE A 304 -27.87 14.57 28.93
CA PHE A 304 -28.13 15.96 28.54
C PHE A 304 -28.98 16.69 29.58
N LYS A 305 -30.03 16.04 30.08
CA LYS A 305 -30.99 16.65 31.03
C LYS A 305 -30.41 16.76 32.45
N ASN A 306 -29.61 15.79 32.89
CA ASN A 306 -29.19 15.68 34.29
C ASN A 306 -27.75 16.12 34.54
N GLU A 307 -26.86 15.94 33.57
CA GLU A 307 -25.42 16.17 33.72
C GLU A 307 -24.94 17.43 32.98
N GLY A 308 -25.81 18.15 32.26
CA GLY A 308 -25.44 19.41 31.60
C GLY A 308 -24.29 19.25 30.61
N ILE A 309 -24.31 18.17 29.82
CA ILE A 309 -23.32 17.93 28.77
C ILE A 309 -23.18 19.16 27.88
N THR A 310 -21.94 19.52 27.56
CA THR A 310 -21.63 20.73 26.79
C THR A 310 -21.16 20.42 25.37
N HIS A 311 -20.52 19.27 25.18
CA HIS A 311 -19.89 18.89 23.91
C HIS A 311 -20.04 17.41 23.64
N PHE A 312 -20.18 17.03 22.38
CA PHE A 312 -19.91 15.67 21.90
C PHE A 312 -19.61 15.67 20.41
N ASN A 313 -19.03 14.58 19.94
CA ASN A 313 -18.76 14.37 18.52
C ASN A 313 -19.48 13.11 18.06
N ALA A 314 -20.13 13.19 16.91
CA ALA A 314 -20.88 12.05 16.36
C ALA A 314 -21.09 12.17 14.85
N ALA A 315 -21.23 11.02 14.17
CA ALA A 315 -21.60 10.97 12.77
C ALA A 315 -23.05 11.43 12.54
N PRO A 316 -23.42 11.89 11.33
CA PRO A 316 -24.78 12.30 11.00
C PRO A 316 -25.85 11.27 11.40
N THR A 317 -25.64 9.98 11.09
CA THR A 317 -26.54 8.87 11.43
C THR A 317 -26.92 8.84 12.92
N VAL A 318 -25.93 9.01 13.81
CA VAL A 318 -26.16 9.01 15.26
C VAL A 318 -26.98 10.24 15.66
N ASN A 319 -26.67 11.41 15.10
CA ASN A 319 -27.40 12.64 15.38
C ASN A 319 -28.85 12.59 14.86
N THR A 320 -29.09 12.00 13.69
CA THR A 320 -30.44 11.80 13.14
C THR A 320 -31.30 10.98 14.10
N LEU A 321 -30.79 9.83 14.55
CA LEU A 321 -31.51 8.98 15.51
C LEU A 321 -31.68 9.65 16.88
N LEU A 322 -30.67 10.40 17.33
CA LEU A 322 -30.74 11.18 18.57
C LEU A 322 -31.84 12.26 18.51
N CYS A 323 -31.95 12.99 17.40
CA CYS A 323 -32.96 14.04 17.21
C CYS A 323 -34.38 13.49 17.08
N ASN A 324 -34.55 12.24 16.65
CA ASN A 324 -35.85 11.59 16.49
C ASN A 324 -36.21 10.64 17.65
N HIS A 325 -35.42 10.62 18.72
CA HIS A 325 -35.70 9.80 19.90
C HIS A 325 -36.94 10.32 20.65
N PRO A 326 -37.77 9.46 21.27
CA PRO A 326 -38.96 9.90 22.02
C PRO A 326 -38.69 10.89 23.16
N ASP A 327 -37.50 10.83 23.77
CA ASP A 327 -37.08 11.74 24.84
C ASP A 327 -36.52 13.08 24.33
N ALA A 328 -36.45 13.28 23.00
CA ALA A 328 -35.87 14.46 22.41
C ALA A 328 -36.69 15.72 22.69
N GLU A 329 -36.04 16.71 23.30
CA GLU A 329 -36.65 18.01 23.59
C GLU A 329 -35.60 19.13 23.51
N PRO A 330 -36.01 20.39 23.27
CA PRO A 330 -35.09 21.50 23.33
C PRO A 330 -34.41 21.63 24.69
N LEU A 331 -33.09 21.52 24.70
CA LEU A 331 -32.30 21.64 25.93
C LEU A 331 -32.28 23.08 26.45
N SER A 332 -32.24 23.24 27.77
CA SER A 332 -32.17 24.56 28.41
C SER A 332 -30.83 25.28 28.17
N THR A 333 -29.77 24.52 27.93
CA THR A 333 -28.43 25.01 27.59
C THR A 333 -27.97 24.39 26.28
N PRO A 334 -27.25 25.16 25.44
CA PRO A 334 -26.79 24.66 24.16
C PRO A 334 -25.65 23.65 24.31
N VAL A 335 -25.68 22.59 23.51
CA VAL A 335 -24.62 21.57 23.42
C VAL A 335 -23.93 21.71 22.09
N ILE A 336 -22.62 21.95 22.06
CA ILE A 336 -21.86 22.05 20.82
C ILE A 336 -21.58 20.65 20.29
N VAL A 337 -21.91 20.41 19.02
CA VAL A 337 -21.77 19.09 18.42
C VAL A 337 -20.88 19.18 17.19
N GLN A 338 -19.74 18.50 17.20
CA GLN A 338 -19.01 18.32 15.95
C GLN A 338 -19.59 17.13 15.18
N VAL A 339 -19.93 17.38 13.93
CA VAL A 339 -20.53 16.39 13.04
C VAL A 339 -19.57 16.11 11.90
N ALA A 340 -19.18 14.85 11.71
CA ALA A 340 -18.24 14.47 10.65
C ALA A 340 -18.36 12.99 10.25
N GLY A 341 -17.45 12.60 9.35
CA GLY A 341 -17.27 11.25 8.83
C GLY A 341 -18.14 10.99 7.59
N SER A 342 -19.37 11.49 7.57
CA SER A 342 -20.15 11.67 6.33
C SER A 342 -20.72 13.09 6.27
N PRO A 343 -21.00 13.62 5.07
CA PRO A 343 -21.63 14.94 4.95
C PRO A 343 -23.01 14.96 5.62
N PRO A 344 -23.27 15.89 6.57
CA PRO A 344 -24.57 16.09 7.16
C PRO A 344 -25.48 16.90 6.22
N THR A 345 -26.78 16.68 6.34
CA THR A 345 -27.76 17.42 5.57
C THR A 345 -28.08 18.76 6.26
N PRO A 346 -28.41 19.83 5.51
CA PRO A 346 -28.89 21.08 6.12
C PRO A 346 -30.09 20.88 7.05
N HIS A 347 -30.95 19.90 6.73
CA HIS A 347 -32.11 19.55 7.54
C HIS A 347 -31.73 19.00 8.91
N LEU A 348 -30.75 18.09 8.97
CA LEU A 348 -30.26 17.57 10.24
C LEU A 348 -29.73 18.72 11.12
N PHE A 349 -28.98 19.65 10.54
CA PHE A 349 -28.42 20.77 11.28
C PHE A 349 -29.49 21.71 11.83
N GLU A 350 -30.55 21.91 11.07
CA GLU A 350 -31.74 22.62 11.49
C GLU A 350 -32.45 21.91 12.64
N GLN A 351 -32.70 20.59 12.55
CA GLN A 351 -33.31 19.80 13.61
C GLN A 351 -32.48 19.85 14.89
N MET A 352 -31.17 19.65 14.79
CA MET A 352 -30.23 19.77 15.91
C MET A 352 -30.34 21.16 16.55
N THR A 353 -30.30 22.23 15.74
CA THR A 353 -30.40 23.61 16.23
C THR A 353 -31.70 23.86 16.98
N SER A 354 -32.82 23.27 16.52
CA SER A 354 -34.12 23.37 17.20
C SER A 354 -34.14 22.70 18.58
N LEU A 355 -33.30 21.68 18.79
CA LEU A 355 -33.13 20.98 20.07
C LEU A 355 -32.05 21.62 20.95
N ASN A 356 -31.51 22.79 20.57
CA ASN A 356 -30.34 23.42 21.17
C ASN A 356 -29.04 22.60 21.09
N LEU A 357 -28.99 21.60 20.22
CA LEU A 357 -27.74 21.01 19.75
C LEU A 357 -27.17 21.96 18.69
N ARG A 358 -25.96 22.48 18.88
CA ARG A 358 -25.30 23.46 18.01
C ARG A 358 -24.32 22.74 17.09
N PRO A 359 -24.76 22.30 15.90
CA PRO A 359 -23.92 21.52 15.01
C PRO A 359 -22.83 22.39 14.39
N VAL A 360 -21.64 21.82 14.29
CA VAL A 360 -20.51 22.34 13.54
C VAL A 360 -20.02 21.22 12.64
N HIS A 361 -20.08 21.42 11.33
CA HIS A 361 -19.49 20.47 10.41
C HIS A 361 -17.97 20.58 10.48
N VAL A 362 -17.31 19.44 10.66
CA VAL A 362 -15.86 19.32 10.56
C VAL A 362 -15.52 18.18 9.61
N TYR A 363 -14.34 18.23 8.98
CA TYR A 363 -13.87 17.15 8.11
C TYR A 363 -12.37 16.91 8.25
N GLY A 364 -12.01 15.66 8.06
CA GLY A 364 -10.66 15.14 8.04
C GLY A 364 -10.70 13.62 7.96
N MET A 365 -9.55 13.00 8.16
CA MET A 365 -9.32 11.58 7.96
C MET A 365 -8.35 11.03 9.01
N THR A 366 -8.18 9.71 9.05
CA THR A 366 -7.17 9.09 9.92
C THR A 366 -5.79 9.67 9.63
N GLU A 367 -5.48 9.98 8.37
CA GLU A 367 -4.25 10.58 7.88
C GLU A 367 -4.07 12.05 8.28
N THR A 368 -5.09 12.70 8.85
CA THR A 368 -5.04 14.09 9.34
C THR A 368 -5.34 14.21 10.84
N TYR A 369 -5.09 13.15 11.61
CA TYR A 369 -5.32 13.11 13.07
C TYR A 369 -6.79 13.30 13.47
N GLY A 370 -7.72 13.02 12.54
CA GLY A 370 -9.12 13.38 12.65
C GLY A 370 -9.43 14.70 11.93
N PRO A 371 -10.34 15.54 12.45
CA PRO A 371 -10.72 16.79 11.83
C PRO A 371 -9.55 17.75 11.63
N THR A 372 -9.45 18.29 10.42
CA THR A 372 -8.48 19.32 10.01
C THR A 372 -9.17 20.53 9.35
N THR A 373 -10.49 20.44 9.16
CA THR A 373 -11.33 21.52 8.62
C THR A 373 -12.57 21.75 9.47
N ARG A 374 -13.07 22.99 9.50
CA ARG A 374 -14.24 23.45 10.25
C ARG A 374 -15.09 24.41 9.44
N CYS A 375 -16.40 24.26 9.52
CA CYS A 375 -17.35 25.30 9.15
C CYS A 375 -17.44 26.39 10.23
N TYR A 376 -16.90 27.58 9.94
CA TYR A 376 -16.98 28.72 10.86
C TYR A 376 -18.33 29.42 10.75
N MET A 377 -19.10 29.35 11.83
CA MET A 377 -20.38 30.05 11.95
C MET A 377 -20.16 31.56 12.01
N LEU A 378 -20.66 32.28 11.00
CA LEU A 378 -20.54 33.74 10.94
C LEU A 378 -21.83 34.42 11.43
N PRO A 379 -21.75 35.48 12.27
CA PRO A 379 -22.94 36.23 12.70
C PRO A 379 -23.77 36.78 11.53
N ALA A 380 -23.12 37.11 10.40
CA ALA A 380 -23.81 37.57 9.20
C ALA A 380 -24.81 36.54 8.64
N TRP A 381 -24.65 35.26 8.96
CA TRP A 381 -25.55 34.20 8.48
C TRP A 381 -26.89 34.20 9.21
N ASP A 382 -26.99 34.84 10.39
CA ASP A 382 -28.27 34.96 11.11
C ASP A 382 -29.28 35.83 10.36
N GLN A 383 -28.81 36.66 9.42
CA GLN A 383 -29.64 37.50 8.56
C GLN A 383 -29.97 36.83 7.22
N LEU A 384 -29.38 35.66 6.93
CA LEU A 384 -29.67 34.93 5.69
C LEU A 384 -31.02 34.22 5.78
N PRO A 385 -31.69 33.97 4.64
CA PRO A 385 -32.82 33.06 4.59
C PRO A 385 -32.47 31.72 5.24
N ARG A 386 -33.44 31.13 5.95
CA ARG A 386 -33.29 29.91 6.74
C ARG A 386 -32.54 28.79 5.99
N ASP A 387 -33.00 28.47 4.80
CA ASP A 387 -32.42 27.40 3.96
C ASP A 387 -30.98 27.73 3.53
N GLU A 388 -30.70 28.99 3.21
CA GLU A 388 -29.36 29.45 2.81
C GLU A 388 -28.38 29.35 3.99
N LYS A 389 -28.81 29.74 5.19
CA LYS A 389 -28.02 29.61 6.41
C LYS A 389 -27.59 28.16 6.61
N PHE A 390 -28.52 27.22 6.69
CA PHE A 390 -28.20 25.82 6.98
C PHE A 390 -27.42 25.14 5.84
N ARG A 391 -27.61 25.55 4.58
CA ARG A 391 -26.80 25.07 3.46
C ARG A 391 -25.33 25.47 3.58
N ARG A 392 -25.05 26.69 4.07
CA ARG A 392 -23.67 27.12 4.38
C ARG A 392 -23.09 26.38 5.58
N MET A 393 -23.89 26.19 6.63
CA MET A 393 -23.48 25.43 7.82
C MET A 393 -23.06 23.99 7.47
N ALA A 394 -23.73 23.36 6.51
CA ALA A 394 -23.46 21.99 6.09
C ALA A 394 -22.19 21.82 5.22
N ARG A 395 -21.45 22.88 4.87
CA ARG A 395 -20.15 22.75 4.18
C ARG A 395 -19.05 22.31 5.15
N GLN A 396 -17.99 21.65 4.66
CA GLN A 396 -16.84 21.26 5.47
C GLN A 396 -16.03 22.46 5.97
N GLY A 397 -16.07 23.57 5.22
CA GLY A 397 -15.55 24.86 5.66
C GLY A 397 -14.07 25.06 5.34
N HIS A 398 -13.30 25.52 6.31
CA HIS A 398 -11.91 25.97 6.11
C HIS A 398 -10.94 25.16 6.95
N GLY A 399 -9.64 25.21 6.62
CA GLY A 399 -8.59 24.59 7.43
C GLY A 399 -8.58 25.11 8.87
N PHE A 400 -8.27 24.23 9.82
CA PHE A 400 -8.05 24.56 11.23
C PHE A 400 -6.93 25.58 11.41
N LEU A 401 -6.93 26.27 12.55
CA LEU A 401 -5.86 27.20 12.93
C LEU A 401 -4.46 26.55 12.99
N THR A 402 -4.39 25.24 13.24
CA THR A 402 -3.13 24.46 13.34
C THR A 402 -2.74 23.77 12.03
N SER A 403 -3.51 23.98 10.97
CA SER A 403 -3.26 23.51 9.60
C SER A 403 -2.92 24.69 8.68
N LEU A 404 -2.35 24.44 7.49
CA LEU A 404 -2.34 25.46 6.44
C LEU A 404 -3.72 25.49 5.74
N PRO A 405 -4.04 26.56 4.99
CA PRO A 405 -5.30 26.63 4.27
C PRO A 405 -5.51 25.40 3.37
N THR A 406 -6.67 24.76 3.51
CA THR A 406 -7.07 23.63 2.67
C THR A 406 -7.15 24.06 1.21
N ARG A 407 -6.70 23.19 0.31
CA ARG A 407 -6.71 23.41 -1.14
C ARG A 407 -7.64 22.42 -1.81
N VAL A 408 -8.17 22.81 -2.97
CA VAL A 408 -8.86 21.91 -3.89
C VAL A 408 -8.08 21.94 -5.20
N ILE A 409 -7.56 20.80 -5.62
CA ILE A 409 -6.59 20.68 -6.70
C ILE A 409 -7.17 19.91 -7.88
N LYS A 410 -6.72 20.21 -9.08
CA LYS A 410 -7.14 19.52 -10.31
C LYS A 410 -6.71 18.06 -10.28
N THR A 411 -7.58 17.18 -10.76
CA THR A 411 -7.34 15.73 -10.84
C THR A 411 -6.89 15.28 -12.23
N ASP A 412 -7.11 16.11 -13.25
CA ASP A 412 -6.78 15.86 -14.66
C ASP A 412 -5.39 16.39 -15.05
N VAL A 413 -4.41 16.19 -14.17
CA VAL A 413 -3.03 16.64 -14.36
C VAL A 413 -2.05 15.48 -14.10
N PRO A 414 -0.84 15.50 -14.70
CA PRO A 414 0.16 14.45 -14.46
C PRO A 414 0.47 14.26 -12.97
N GLU A 415 0.66 13.00 -12.55
CA GLU A 415 0.92 12.66 -11.14
C GLU A 415 2.08 13.49 -10.56
N GLY A 416 1.84 14.07 -9.37
CA GLY A 416 2.78 14.98 -8.72
C GLY A 416 2.67 16.45 -9.12
N THR A 417 1.79 16.81 -10.06
CA THR A 417 1.50 18.21 -10.40
C THR A 417 0.37 18.77 -9.54
N ILE A 418 0.58 19.90 -8.88
CA ILE A 418 -0.42 20.53 -8.00
C ILE A 418 -0.89 21.85 -8.61
N ILE A 419 -2.14 21.89 -9.07
CA ILE A 419 -2.80 23.09 -9.61
C ILE A 419 -4.13 23.26 -8.89
N ASP A 420 -4.37 24.43 -8.30
CA ASP A 420 -5.64 24.72 -7.64
C ASP A 420 -6.78 24.89 -8.66
N VAL A 421 -7.99 24.48 -8.27
CA VAL A 421 -9.23 24.84 -8.97
C VAL A 421 -9.61 26.30 -8.69
N LYS A 422 -10.49 26.86 -9.51
CA LYS A 422 -11.09 28.18 -9.27
C LYS A 422 -11.98 28.16 -8.02
N GLN A 423 -11.92 29.25 -7.27
CA GLN A 423 -12.79 29.50 -6.12
C GLN A 423 -14.17 30.01 -6.54
N ASP A 424 -14.88 29.28 -7.39
CA ASP A 424 -16.20 29.67 -7.92
C ASP A 424 -17.36 28.81 -7.39
N GLY A 425 -17.06 27.81 -6.55
CA GLY A 425 -18.00 26.84 -6.03
C GLY A 425 -18.51 25.85 -7.08
N LYS A 426 -17.85 25.75 -8.24
CA LYS A 426 -18.28 24.94 -9.39
C LYS A 426 -17.20 24.00 -9.91
N GLU A 427 -15.96 24.47 -10.05
CA GLU A 427 -14.87 23.63 -10.56
C GLU A 427 -14.54 22.52 -9.54
N ILE A 428 -14.67 21.26 -9.98
CA ILE A 428 -14.45 20.07 -9.16
C ILE A 428 -12.97 19.73 -9.14
N GLY A 429 -12.43 19.43 -7.96
CA GLY A 429 -11.09 18.91 -7.77
C GLY A 429 -11.00 18.02 -6.54
N GLU A 430 -9.80 17.56 -6.20
CA GLU A 430 -9.49 16.77 -5.01
C GLU A 430 -9.10 17.69 -3.84
N ILE A 431 -9.55 17.37 -2.62
CA ILE A 431 -9.04 18.06 -1.43
C ILE A 431 -7.60 17.66 -1.16
N ALA A 432 -6.73 18.65 -0.96
CA ALA A 432 -5.34 18.44 -0.58
C ALA A 432 -4.98 19.24 0.67
N PHE A 433 -4.14 18.64 1.51
CA PHE A 433 -3.70 19.22 2.78
C PHE A 433 -2.19 19.44 2.82
N VAL A 434 -1.78 20.47 3.55
CA VAL A 434 -0.40 20.69 3.99
C VAL A 434 -0.48 21.22 5.41
N GLY A 435 0.35 20.71 6.33
CA GLY A 435 0.39 21.28 7.68
C GLY A 435 0.88 20.32 8.74
N ASN A 436 0.96 20.84 9.98
CA ASN A 436 1.49 20.10 11.12
C ASN A 436 0.59 18.94 11.59
N ILE A 437 -0.65 18.89 11.12
CA ILE A 437 -1.63 17.84 11.44
C ILE A 437 -1.89 16.91 10.24
N CYS A 438 -0.91 16.79 9.33
CA CYS A 438 -0.81 15.71 8.35
C CYS A 438 0.04 14.56 8.94
N ALA A 439 -0.33 13.31 8.70
CA ALA A 439 0.40 12.13 9.19
C ALA A 439 1.87 12.15 8.76
N GLN A 440 2.73 11.44 9.48
CA GLN A 440 4.12 11.24 9.03
C GLN A 440 4.19 10.31 7.82
N GLY A 441 3.27 9.34 7.74
CA GLY A 441 3.17 8.37 6.67
C GLY A 441 2.38 7.13 7.11
N TYR A 442 2.44 6.10 6.27
CA TYR A 442 1.92 4.78 6.61
C TYR A 442 3.05 3.87 7.10
N TYR A 443 2.85 3.29 8.29
CA TYR A 443 3.75 2.34 8.93
C TYR A 443 4.04 1.16 8.01
N LYS A 444 5.32 0.92 7.72
CA LYS A 444 5.82 -0.17 6.84
C LYS A 444 5.27 -0.17 5.41
N ASP A 445 4.71 0.95 4.93
CA ASP A 445 4.19 1.08 3.57
C ASP A 445 4.75 2.33 2.86
N ALA A 446 6.01 2.24 2.46
CA ALA A 446 6.71 3.32 1.78
C ALA A 446 6.11 3.67 0.40
N GLU A 447 5.41 2.74 -0.25
CA GLU A 447 4.76 3.04 -1.54
C GLU A 447 3.47 3.83 -1.35
N ALA A 448 2.59 3.40 -0.44
CA ALA A 448 1.39 4.17 -0.13
C ALA A 448 1.74 5.54 0.45
N THR A 449 2.81 5.64 1.25
CA THR A 449 3.29 6.92 1.79
C THR A 449 3.76 7.86 0.67
N ARG A 450 4.49 7.37 -0.34
CA ARG A 450 4.88 8.18 -1.50
C ARG A 450 3.67 8.69 -2.29
N LYS A 451 2.64 7.86 -2.47
CA LYS A 451 1.39 8.24 -3.15
C LYS A 451 0.60 9.26 -2.33
N LEU A 452 0.51 9.05 -1.01
CA LEU A 452 -0.15 9.98 -0.09
C LEU A 452 0.43 11.39 -0.19
N PHE A 453 1.75 11.51 -0.39
CA PHE A 453 2.48 12.79 -0.45
C PHE A 453 2.94 13.21 -1.85
N ALA A 454 2.33 12.66 -2.91
CA ALA A 454 2.66 13.05 -4.27
C ALA A 454 2.52 14.59 -4.44
N GLY A 455 3.43 15.20 -5.21
CA GLY A 455 3.42 16.66 -5.42
C GLY A 455 3.63 17.53 -4.18
N GLY A 456 4.01 16.95 -3.03
CA GLY A 456 4.30 17.69 -1.80
C GLY A 456 3.06 18.09 -0.98
N VAL A 457 1.91 17.46 -1.24
CA VAL A 457 0.67 17.65 -0.47
C VAL A 457 0.16 16.29 0.01
N LEU A 458 -0.61 16.26 1.09
CA LEU A 458 -1.38 15.08 1.49
C LEU A 458 -2.66 15.02 0.66
N HIS A 459 -2.74 14.02 -0.23
CA HIS A 459 -3.90 13.74 -1.08
C HIS A 459 -5.01 13.06 -0.27
N SER A 460 -6.23 13.61 -0.28
CA SER A 460 -7.35 13.02 0.46
C SER A 460 -8.13 11.96 -0.33
N GLY A 461 -8.12 12.03 -1.65
CA GLY A 461 -8.98 11.25 -2.54
C GLY A 461 -10.46 11.67 -2.56
N ASP A 462 -10.86 12.69 -1.81
CA ASP A 462 -12.25 13.18 -1.75
C ASP A 462 -12.45 14.37 -2.71
N LEU A 463 -13.53 14.36 -3.50
CA LEU A 463 -13.82 15.40 -4.48
C LEU A 463 -14.64 16.54 -3.88
N ALA A 464 -14.23 17.77 -4.16
CA ALA A 464 -14.84 18.97 -3.64
C ALA A 464 -14.84 20.10 -4.66
N VAL A 465 -15.63 21.12 -4.35
CA VAL A 465 -15.56 22.45 -4.97
C VAL A 465 -15.03 23.46 -3.96
N TRP A 466 -14.41 24.52 -4.46
CA TRP A 466 -13.88 25.61 -3.64
C TRP A 466 -14.73 26.87 -3.81
N HIS A 467 -15.38 27.34 -2.75
CA HIS A 467 -16.27 28.50 -2.80
C HIS A 467 -15.51 29.84 -2.78
N PRO A 468 -16.12 30.94 -3.26
CA PRO A 468 -15.50 32.27 -3.24
C PRO A 468 -15.18 32.81 -1.85
N ASP A 469 -15.85 32.31 -0.80
CA ASP A 469 -15.53 32.64 0.59
C ASP A 469 -14.32 31.86 1.12
N GLY A 470 -13.78 30.90 0.34
CA GLY A 470 -12.67 30.02 0.68
C GLY A 470 -13.10 28.69 1.30
N ALA A 471 -14.40 28.46 1.51
CA ALA A 471 -14.91 27.23 2.09
C ALA A 471 -14.85 26.09 1.06
N ILE A 472 -14.46 24.89 1.49
CA ILE A 472 -14.58 23.69 0.67
C ILE A 472 -15.95 23.04 0.91
N GLN A 473 -16.48 22.44 -0.14
CA GLN A 473 -17.68 21.62 -0.08
C GLN A 473 -17.41 20.31 -0.81
N ILE A 474 -17.38 19.21 -0.06
CA ILE A 474 -17.34 17.87 -0.62
C ILE A 474 -18.63 17.63 -1.37
N LEU A 475 -18.51 17.19 -2.61
CA LEU A 475 -19.65 16.80 -3.44
C LEU A 475 -19.91 15.30 -3.34
N ASP A 476 -18.83 14.53 -3.36
CA ASP A 476 -18.86 13.09 -3.27
C ASP A 476 -17.43 12.55 -3.09
N ARG A 477 -17.28 11.24 -2.87
CA ARG A 477 -15.97 10.60 -3.14
C ARG A 477 -15.81 10.44 -4.64
N ALA A 478 -14.57 10.44 -5.14
CA ALA A 478 -14.30 10.20 -6.56
C ALA A 478 -14.91 8.90 -7.10
N LYS A 479 -15.21 7.95 -6.22
CA LYS A 479 -15.83 6.65 -6.53
C LYS A 479 -17.35 6.60 -6.38
N ASP A 480 -17.97 7.61 -5.76
CA ASP A 480 -19.38 7.58 -5.30
C ASP A 480 -20.31 8.55 -6.09
N ILE A 481 -19.76 9.39 -7.00
CA ILE A 481 -20.55 10.23 -7.94
C ILE A 481 -21.43 9.36 -8.85
N ILE A 482 -22.71 9.69 -8.97
CA ILE A 482 -23.64 9.04 -9.90
C ILE A 482 -23.57 9.75 -11.25
N ILE A 483 -23.15 9.06 -12.31
CA ILE A 483 -23.00 9.66 -13.65
C ILE A 483 -24.22 9.28 -14.49
N SER A 484 -25.18 10.22 -14.61
CA SER A 484 -26.45 10.01 -15.30
C SER A 484 -26.54 10.87 -16.57
N GLY A 485 -26.40 10.25 -17.74
CA GLY A 485 -26.59 10.89 -19.03
C GLY A 485 -25.46 11.83 -19.43
N GLY A 486 -24.26 11.63 -18.89
CA GLY A 486 -23.13 12.55 -19.03
C GLY A 486 -23.15 13.71 -18.03
N GLU A 487 -24.17 13.81 -17.18
CA GLU A 487 -24.27 14.79 -16.10
C GLU A 487 -23.95 14.13 -14.75
N ASN A 488 -23.16 14.80 -13.92
CA ASN A 488 -22.81 14.32 -12.58
C ASN A 488 -23.94 14.63 -11.60
N ILE A 489 -24.50 13.59 -10.99
CA ILE A 489 -25.47 13.68 -9.91
C ILE A 489 -24.76 13.33 -8.60
N SER A 490 -24.72 14.28 -7.67
CA SER A 490 -24.23 14.04 -6.31
C SER A 490 -25.25 13.19 -5.53
N SER A 491 -24.81 12.01 -5.07
CA SER A 491 -25.60 11.12 -4.21
C SER A 491 -26.00 11.83 -2.90
N VAL A 492 -25.03 12.51 -2.30
CA VAL A 492 -25.18 13.32 -1.08
C VAL A 492 -26.21 14.45 -1.24
N ALA A 493 -26.23 15.12 -2.40
CA ALA A 493 -27.21 16.17 -2.67
C ALA A 493 -28.64 15.62 -2.72
N LEU A 494 -28.83 14.42 -3.26
CA LEU A 494 -30.12 13.74 -3.28
C LEU A 494 -30.57 13.26 -1.91
N GLU A 495 -29.68 12.63 -1.15
CA GLU A 495 -29.93 12.25 0.25
C GLU A 495 -30.38 13.45 1.07
N SER A 496 -29.68 14.58 0.91
CA SER A 496 -29.96 15.84 1.61
C SER A 496 -31.34 16.40 1.30
N MET A 497 -31.82 16.24 0.07
CA MET A 497 -33.16 16.67 -0.31
C MET A 497 -34.23 15.70 0.21
N LEU A 498 -34.06 14.40 -0.02
CA LEU A 498 -35.07 13.39 0.33
C LEU A 498 -35.32 13.30 1.83
N VAL A 499 -34.29 13.48 2.67
CA VAL A 499 -34.46 13.41 4.14
C VAL A 499 -35.32 14.54 4.71
N THR A 500 -35.64 15.58 3.93
CA THR A 500 -36.54 16.67 4.36
C THR A 500 -38.02 16.27 4.32
N HIS A 501 -38.37 15.10 3.76
CA HIS A 501 -39.75 14.59 3.78
C HIS A 501 -40.21 14.35 5.23
N PRO A 502 -41.43 14.78 5.64
CA PRO A 502 -41.86 14.77 7.03
C PRO A 502 -41.86 13.37 7.68
N ASP A 503 -42.12 12.32 6.90
CA ASP A 503 -42.21 10.94 7.38
C ASP A 503 -40.92 10.10 7.22
N ILE A 504 -39.87 10.61 6.57
CA ILE A 504 -38.60 9.90 6.35
C ILE A 504 -37.64 10.13 7.53
N LEU A 505 -36.93 9.07 7.95
CA LEU A 505 -35.96 9.08 9.04
C LEU A 505 -34.51 9.13 8.51
N GLU A 506 -34.09 8.15 7.70
CA GLU A 506 -32.77 8.09 7.05
C GLU A 506 -32.94 7.86 5.55
N VAL A 507 -31.95 8.31 4.77
CA VAL A 507 -31.87 8.09 3.32
C VAL A 507 -30.46 7.64 2.97
N GLY A 508 -30.34 6.63 2.11
CA GLY A 508 -29.12 6.33 1.37
C GLY A 508 -29.42 6.34 -0.13
N VAL A 509 -28.62 7.03 -0.93
CA VAL A 509 -28.76 7.08 -2.39
C VAL A 509 -27.55 6.42 -3.02
N VAL A 510 -27.82 5.50 -3.94
CA VAL A 510 -26.78 4.80 -4.69
C VAL A 510 -27.00 4.97 -6.18
N ALA A 511 -25.90 4.90 -6.93
CA ALA A 511 -25.97 4.68 -8.36
C ALA A 511 -26.52 3.27 -8.62
N VAL A 512 -27.62 3.20 -9.35
CA VAL A 512 -28.04 1.97 -10.04
C VAL A 512 -28.01 2.26 -11.53
N PRO A 513 -27.60 1.33 -12.40
CA PRO A 513 -27.65 1.56 -13.82
C PRO A 513 -29.03 1.83 -14.34
N ASP A 514 -29.06 2.71 -15.33
CA ASP A 514 -30.22 3.02 -16.13
C ASP A 514 -29.87 2.76 -17.58
N THR A 515 -30.78 2.10 -18.28
CA THR A 515 -30.60 1.68 -19.68
C THR A 515 -30.52 2.86 -20.65
N HIS A 516 -30.95 4.07 -20.25
CA HIS A 516 -30.86 5.29 -21.06
C HIS A 516 -29.72 6.22 -20.61
N TRP A 517 -29.48 6.33 -19.30
CA TRP A 517 -28.57 7.34 -18.75
C TRP A 517 -27.25 6.79 -18.21
N GLY A 518 -26.97 5.49 -18.37
CA GLY A 518 -25.78 4.85 -17.81
C GLY A 518 -25.99 4.51 -16.34
N GLU A 519 -26.06 5.53 -15.49
CA GLU A 519 -26.47 5.41 -14.08
C GLU A 519 -27.70 6.29 -13.81
N ARG A 520 -28.47 5.93 -12.79
CA ARG A 520 -29.53 6.74 -12.19
C ARG A 520 -29.48 6.61 -10.67
N PRO A 521 -30.02 7.59 -9.94
CA PRO A 521 -30.19 7.45 -8.51
C PRO A 521 -31.31 6.46 -8.17
N LYS A 522 -31.04 5.53 -7.25
CA LYS A 522 -32.04 4.80 -6.45
C LYS A 522 -31.86 5.18 -4.99
N ALA A 523 -32.97 5.49 -4.31
CA ALA A 523 -32.94 5.82 -2.89
C ALA A 523 -33.48 4.66 -2.06
N PHE A 524 -32.85 4.41 -0.92
CA PHE A 524 -33.35 3.56 0.14
C PHE A 524 -33.70 4.45 1.33
N VAL A 525 -34.90 4.31 1.87
CA VAL A 525 -35.40 5.20 2.93
C VAL A 525 -35.94 4.39 4.10
N THR A 526 -35.73 4.90 5.31
CA THR A 526 -36.39 4.40 6.52
C THR A 526 -37.44 5.41 6.98
N THR A 527 -38.48 4.97 7.69
CA THR A 527 -39.56 5.87 8.16
C THR A 527 -39.43 6.21 9.64
N LYS A 528 -39.97 7.36 10.03
CA LYS A 528 -40.11 7.72 11.46
C LYS A 528 -41.06 6.76 12.16
N GLN A 529 -40.88 6.59 13.47
CA GLN A 529 -41.67 5.65 14.26
C GLN A 529 -43.18 5.92 14.12
N GLY A 530 -43.95 4.88 13.79
CA GLY A 530 -45.40 4.97 13.60
C GLY A 530 -45.84 5.62 12.29
N ARG A 531 -44.92 5.89 11.34
CA ARG A 531 -45.22 6.40 10.01
C ARG A 531 -45.04 5.31 8.95
N HIS A 532 -46.00 5.26 8.02
CA HIS A 532 -45.95 4.42 6.82
C HIS A 532 -45.84 5.32 5.59
N LEU A 533 -44.99 4.93 4.65
CA LEU A 533 -44.71 5.68 3.44
C LEU A 533 -44.48 4.67 2.31
N GLU A 534 -45.02 4.93 1.13
CA GLU A 534 -44.71 4.14 -0.06
C GLU A 534 -43.68 4.87 -0.92
N GLY A 535 -42.78 4.12 -1.59
CA GLY A 535 -41.72 4.72 -2.42
C GLY A 535 -42.24 5.66 -3.51
N LYS A 536 -43.43 5.38 -4.07
CA LYS A 536 -44.06 6.23 -5.08
C LYS A 536 -44.46 7.60 -4.50
N GLU A 537 -44.93 7.65 -3.26
CA GLU A 537 -45.31 8.89 -2.57
C GLU A 537 -44.09 9.80 -2.38
N VAL A 538 -42.92 9.22 -2.08
CA VAL A 538 -41.65 9.94 -1.98
C VAL A 538 -41.23 10.55 -3.31
N ILE A 539 -41.34 9.78 -4.41
CA ILE A 539 -41.00 10.25 -5.76
C ILE A 539 -41.95 11.38 -6.19
N ASP A 540 -43.25 11.21 -5.96
CA ASP A 540 -44.27 12.20 -6.31
C ASP A 540 -44.11 13.49 -5.49
N TRP A 541 -43.78 13.37 -4.20
CA TRP A 541 -43.41 14.50 -3.36
C TRP A 541 -42.14 15.20 -3.86
N ALA A 542 -41.07 14.45 -4.16
CA ALA A 542 -39.80 14.99 -4.63
C ALA A 542 -39.94 15.70 -5.99
N ARG A 543 -40.82 15.21 -6.86
CA ARG A 543 -41.14 15.85 -8.16
C ARG A 543 -41.73 17.25 -8.02
N ASN A 544 -42.39 17.53 -6.90
CA ASN A 544 -43.00 18.82 -6.59
C ASN A 544 -42.06 19.77 -5.83
N GLN A 545 -40.82 19.33 -5.53
CA GLN A 545 -39.81 20.19 -4.91
C GLN A 545 -39.07 21.04 -5.96
N SER A 546 -38.96 22.34 -5.71
CA SER A 546 -38.33 23.29 -6.63
C SER A 546 -36.78 23.27 -6.60
N GLN A 547 -36.18 22.64 -5.60
CA GLN A 547 -34.73 22.69 -5.34
C GLN A 547 -33.92 21.64 -6.12
N ILE A 548 -34.57 20.78 -6.92
CA ILE A 548 -33.87 19.73 -7.67
C ILE A 548 -34.35 19.64 -9.12
N SER A 549 -33.42 19.48 -10.05
CA SER A 549 -33.74 19.28 -11.46
C SER A 549 -34.39 17.92 -11.67
N LYS A 550 -35.44 17.85 -12.50
CA LYS A 550 -36.23 16.63 -12.70
C LYS A 550 -35.40 15.41 -13.13
N PHE A 551 -34.28 15.61 -13.82
CA PHE A 551 -33.39 14.52 -14.24
C PHE A 551 -32.64 13.88 -13.07
N MET A 552 -32.46 14.60 -11.95
CA MET A 552 -31.77 14.09 -10.77
C MET A 552 -32.68 13.26 -9.87
N LEU A 553 -34.01 13.32 -10.05
CA LEU A 553 -34.94 12.62 -9.15
C LEU A 553 -34.72 11.10 -9.17
N PRO A 554 -34.76 10.43 -8.01
CA PRO A 554 -34.73 8.97 -7.98
C PRO A 554 -35.93 8.43 -8.75
N ARG A 555 -35.68 7.49 -9.66
CA ARG A 555 -36.77 6.79 -10.37
C ARG A 555 -37.41 5.70 -9.54
N GLU A 556 -36.73 5.31 -8.46
CA GLU A 556 -37.12 4.24 -7.57
C GLU A 556 -36.70 4.61 -6.16
N VAL A 557 -37.63 4.46 -5.22
CA VAL A 557 -37.42 4.63 -3.79
C VAL A 557 -37.90 3.34 -3.14
N GLU A 558 -37.04 2.69 -2.38
CA GLU A 558 -37.35 1.48 -1.63
C GLU A 558 -37.38 1.80 -0.14
N VAL A 559 -38.48 1.42 0.53
CA VAL A 559 -38.64 1.63 1.97
C VAL A 559 -38.14 0.38 2.68
N VAL A 560 -37.09 0.53 3.48
CA VAL A 560 -36.42 -0.57 4.20
C VAL A 560 -36.56 -0.39 5.70
N ALA A 561 -36.47 -1.50 6.45
CA ALA A 561 -36.54 -1.46 7.92
C ALA A 561 -35.34 -0.70 8.52
N GLU A 562 -34.14 -0.91 7.99
CA GLU A 562 -32.92 -0.21 8.37
C GLU A 562 -31.94 -0.12 7.18
N LEU A 563 -31.05 0.88 7.20
CA LEU A 563 -29.94 0.98 6.24
C LEU A 563 -28.72 0.21 6.76
N PRO A 564 -27.97 -0.52 5.90
CA PRO A 564 -26.73 -1.18 6.31
C PRO A 564 -25.68 -0.17 6.75
N LYS A 565 -25.12 -0.37 7.95
CA LYS A 565 -24.13 0.52 8.58
C LYS A 565 -22.77 -0.16 8.62
N THR A 566 -21.77 0.47 8.03
CA THR A 566 -20.36 0.17 8.33
C THR A 566 -20.02 0.64 9.73
N THR A 567 -18.79 0.42 10.17
CA THR A 567 -18.36 0.74 11.53
C THR A 567 -18.53 2.21 11.93
N PHE A 568 -18.70 3.11 10.94
CA PHE A 568 -18.85 4.56 11.12
C PHE A 568 -19.86 5.25 10.19
N HIS A 569 -20.26 4.64 9.07
CA HIS A 569 -21.11 5.27 8.04
C HIS A 569 -22.16 4.35 7.45
N ILE A 570 -23.22 4.94 6.90
CA ILE A 570 -24.01 4.31 5.83
C ILE A 570 -23.12 4.34 4.58
N HIS A 571 -22.65 3.18 4.12
CA HIS A 571 -22.27 3.00 2.72
C HIS A 571 -23.30 2.04 2.14
N GLY A 572 -23.87 2.42 1.00
CA GLY A 572 -24.67 1.51 0.18
C GLY A 572 -23.76 0.51 -0.55
N GLU A 573 -23.11 -0.39 0.18
CA GLU A 573 -22.61 -1.64 -0.38
C GLU A 573 -23.54 -2.80 0.01
N ARG A 574 -23.83 -3.62 -1.00
CA ARG A 574 -24.81 -4.69 -1.04
C ARG A 574 -24.54 -5.74 0.03
N ASN A 575 -25.45 -5.87 1.00
CA ASN A 575 -25.75 -7.14 1.66
C ASN A 575 -27.26 -7.34 1.60
N GLN A 576 -27.72 -8.12 0.63
CA GLN A 576 -29.02 -8.79 0.70
C GLN A 576 -28.74 -10.18 1.25
N ASP A 577 -29.06 -10.39 2.53
CA ASP A 577 -29.54 -11.66 3.08
C ASP A 577 -29.80 -11.47 4.59
N ALA A 578 -31.05 -11.16 4.94
CA ALA A 578 -31.57 -11.31 6.30
C ALA A 578 -33.11 -11.36 6.33
N THR A 579 -33.67 -12.57 6.44
CA THR A 579 -35.03 -12.95 6.92
C THR A 579 -35.00 -14.47 7.18
N GLU A 580 -35.60 -15.13 8.18
CA GLU A 580 -36.31 -14.83 9.44
C GLU A 580 -36.55 -16.20 10.17
N HIS A 581 -36.56 -16.19 11.53
CA HIS A 581 -37.17 -17.16 12.49
C HIS A 581 -36.67 -18.64 12.56
N ASP A 582 -36.58 -19.31 13.73
CA ASP A 582 -37.60 -19.44 14.78
C ASP A 582 -37.05 -19.97 16.15
N GLN A 583 -37.94 -19.93 17.14
CA GLN A 583 -37.86 -20.13 18.60
C GLN A 583 -37.59 -21.56 19.09
N GLY A 584 -37.11 -21.68 20.34
CA GLY A 584 -37.20 -22.92 21.13
C GLY A 584 -36.40 -22.89 22.44
N SER A 585 -37.05 -23.21 23.56
CA SER A 585 -36.62 -22.92 24.94
C SER A 585 -36.45 -24.17 25.83
N VAL A 586 -35.40 -24.18 26.69
CA VAL A 586 -35.19 -24.84 28.03
C VAL A 586 -35.06 -26.41 28.09
N PRO A 587 -34.47 -27.11 29.12
CA PRO A 587 -33.58 -26.78 30.28
C PRO A 587 -32.32 -27.67 30.50
N ALA A 588 -31.59 -27.31 31.58
CA ALA A 588 -30.37 -27.84 32.23
C ALA A 588 -30.30 -29.33 32.65
N HIS A 589 -29.06 -29.85 32.84
CA HIS A 589 -28.67 -30.74 33.95
C HIS A 589 -27.13 -30.80 34.19
N LEU A 590 -26.76 -31.33 35.37
CA LEU A 590 -25.57 -31.10 36.20
C LEU A 590 -24.61 -32.33 36.30
N ILE A 591 -23.28 -32.08 36.41
CA ILE A 591 -22.25 -32.75 37.29
C ILE A 591 -21.82 -34.22 36.93
N PRO A 592 -20.64 -34.80 37.33
CA PRO A 592 -19.30 -34.33 37.82
C PRO A 592 -18.04 -34.97 37.13
N ILE A 593 -16.85 -34.47 37.50
CA ILE A 593 -15.46 -35.02 37.40
C ILE A 593 -15.23 -36.08 38.51
N PRO A 594 -14.29 -37.08 38.44
CA PRO A 594 -12.92 -36.88 39.01
C PRO A 594 -11.76 -37.79 38.48
N THR A 595 -10.52 -37.23 38.41
CA THR A 595 -9.19 -37.75 38.89
C THR A 595 -8.64 -39.13 38.40
N ALA A 596 -7.34 -39.50 38.33
CA ALA A 596 -6.04 -39.00 38.78
C ALA A 596 -4.84 -39.68 38.04
N VAL A 597 -3.69 -38.99 38.10
CA VAL A 597 -2.23 -39.28 37.92
C VAL A 597 -1.77 -40.60 38.61
N PRO A 598 -0.67 -41.35 38.24
CA PRO A 598 0.73 -40.86 38.29
C PRO A 598 1.86 -41.43 37.39
N MET A 599 2.93 -40.60 37.35
CA MET A 599 4.38 -40.73 37.00
C MET A 599 5.14 -41.98 37.57
N PRO A 600 6.49 -42.19 37.51
CA PRO A 600 7.64 -41.35 37.05
C PRO A 600 8.87 -42.08 36.38
N ARG A 601 9.96 -41.31 36.17
CA ARG A 601 11.43 -41.62 36.21
C ARG A 601 12.18 -41.72 34.86
N GLN A 602 13.04 -40.75 34.52
CA GLN A 602 14.43 -40.46 34.98
C GLN A 602 15.52 -41.36 34.34
N ARG A 603 16.41 -40.77 33.52
CA ARG A 603 17.89 -40.74 33.70
C ARG A 603 18.63 -40.00 32.56
N GLN A 604 19.51 -39.07 32.95
CA GLN A 604 20.69 -38.52 32.22
C GLN A 604 21.91 -39.48 32.34
N PRO A 605 23.18 -39.18 31.95
CA PRO A 605 23.81 -38.19 31.01
C PRO A 605 24.93 -38.79 30.10
N ALA A 606 25.49 -38.01 29.13
CA ALA A 606 26.92 -37.93 28.69
C ALA A 606 27.05 -37.39 27.24
N ARG A 607 27.60 -36.17 27.00
CA ARG A 607 28.99 -35.77 26.66
C ARG A 607 29.46 -35.97 25.19
N PHE A 608 29.59 -34.82 24.50
CA PHE A 608 30.53 -34.35 23.44
C PHE A 608 30.99 -35.28 22.29
N SER A 609 30.82 -34.83 21.04
CA SER A 609 31.90 -34.27 20.19
C SER A 609 31.37 -33.66 18.88
N SER A 610 32.23 -32.87 18.25
CA SER A 610 32.11 -31.99 17.08
C SER A 610 31.63 -32.63 15.78
N GLU A 611 30.83 -31.90 15.00
CA GLU A 611 31.04 -31.59 13.57
C GLU A 611 29.84 -30.77 13.03
N ALA A 612 30.14 -29.75 12.23
CA ALA A 612 29.16 -28.85 11.63
C ALA A 612 28.47 -29.52 10.42
N PRO A 613 27.16 -29.31 10.21
CA PRO A 613 26.54 -29.49 8.90
C PRO A 613 25.97 -28.18 8.35
N SER A 614 26.46 -27.83 7.16
CA SER A 614 25.77 -27.21 6.02
C SER A 614 24.37 -26.65 6.24
N GLU A 615 24.24 -25.33 6.10
CA GLU A 615 22.97 -24.63 5.99
C GLU A 615 22.24 -25.01 4.69
N SER A 616 20.99 -25.43 4.84
CA SER A 616 20.06 -25.76 3.78
C SER A 616 19.39 -24.50 3.24
N SER A 617 19.42 -24.41 1.91
CA SER A 617 18.81 -23.38 1.08
C SER A 617 17.30 -23.24 1.28
N THR A 618 16.83 -22.06 1.69
CA THR A 618 15.42 -21.68 1.65
C THR A 618 15.09 -20.94 0.36
N SER A 619 13.97 -21.35 -0.23
CA SER A 619 13.48 -21.01 -1.55
C SER A 619 12.63 -19.74 -1.54
N SER A 620 13.18 -18.62 -2.03
CA SER A 620 12.42 -17.38 -2.25
C SER A 620 11.69 -17.41 -3.60
N THR A 621 10.38 -17.22 -3.58
CA THR A 621 9.50 -17.20 -4.76
C THR A 621 9.08 -15.77 -5.08
N SER A 622 9.33 -15.28 -6.31
CA SER A 622 8.63 -14.17 -7.00
C SER A 622 9.02 -14.15 -8.48
N PRO A 623 8.06 -13.89 -9.40
CA PRO A 623 8.13 -12.66 -10.19
C PRO A 623 6.74 -12.10 -10.58
N ASP A 624 6.65 -10.78 -10.62
CA ASP A 624 5.59 -10.01 -11.28
C ASP A 624 6.19 -9.10 -12.38
N ARG A 625 5.35 -8.84 -13.40
CA ARG A 625 5.36 -7.83 -14.48
C ARG A 625 6.04 -8.13 -15.85
N THR A 626 5.20 -8.08 -16.91
CA THR A 626 5.43 -7.63 -18.32
C THR A 626 4.07 -7.06 -18.83
N ALA A 627 3.88 -5.99 -19.61
CA ALA A 627 4.63 -5.03 -20.44
C ALA A 627 3.69 -3.77 -20.59
N ASP A 628 4.03 -2.53 -20.95
CA ASP A 628 5.19 -1.84 -21.53
C ASP A 628 5.36 -0.49 -20.79
N GLU A 629 6.60 -0.14 -20.43
CA GLU A 629 7.15 1.22 -20.36
C GLU A 629 8.62 1.11 -19.94
N ASP A 630 9.51 1.53 -20.82
CA ASP A 630 10.96 1.62 -20.65
C ASP A 630 11.32 2.73 -19.66
N THR A 631 11.15 2.48 -18.35
CA THR A 631 11.71 3.33 -17.30
C THR A 631 12.35 2.50 -16.18
N ASP A 632 13.68 2.58 -16.12
CA ASP A 632 14.58 2.35 -14.98
C ASP A 632 14.22 1.23 -13.99
N PHE A 633 14.49 -0.02 -14.38
CA PHE A 633 14.59 -1.18 -13.48
C PHE A 633 15.84 -1.14 -12.55
N PHE A 634 16.33 0.05 -12.17
CA PHE A 634 17.59 0.22 -11.42
C PHE A 634 17.46 0.54 -9.92
N THR A 635 16.25 0.57 -9.33
CA THR A 635 16.10 0.90 -7.90
C THR A 635 15.23 -0.03 -7.04
N ALA A 636 14.89 -1.23 -7.50
CA ALA A 636 14.03 -2.16 -6.74
C ALA A 636 14.69 -3.51 -6.41
N GLN A 637 15.79 -3.50 -5.66
CA GLN A 637 16.16 -4.62 -4.78
C GLN A 637 16.71 -4.05 -3.47
N ALA A 638 16.23 -4.58 -2.35
CA ALA A 638 16.85 -4.38 -1.06
C ALA A 638 18.29 -4.91 -1.10
N ASN A 639 19.20 -4.03 -0.70
CA ASN A 639 20.60 -4.23 -0.36
C ASN A 639 20.99 -5.70 -0.01
N ASP A 640 21.63 -6.44 -0.92
CA ASP A 640 22.39 -7.66 -0.60
C ASP A 640 23.90 -7.39 -0.43
N SER A 641 24.32 -6.14 -0.44
CA SER A 641 25.74 -5.78 -0.36
C SER A 641 26.09 -5.29 1.05
N GLN A 642 26.17 -6.22 2.01
CA GLN A 642 26.79 -6.00 3.34
C GLN A 642 28.34 -5.95 3.28
N SER A 643 28.95 -5.83 2.10
CA SER A 643 30.40 -5.96 1.94
C SER A 643 30.98 -4.87 1.04
N SER A 644 30.81 -3.58 1.35
CA SER A 644 31.51 -2.48 0.64
C SER A 644 31.65 -1.17 1.43
N VAL A 645 31.65 -1.18 2.77
CA VAL A 645 32.18 -0.03 3.53
C VAL A 645 33.70 -0.21 3.59
N GLY A 646 34.39 0.17 2.51
CA GLY A 646 35.84 0.21 2.46
C GLY A 646 36.36 1.28 3.42
N VAL A 647 37.00 0.84 4.50
CA VAL A 647 37.71 1.69 5.46
C VAL A 647 38.77 2.50 4.72
N ALA A 648 38.75 3.82 4.89
CA ALA A 648 39.87 4.66 4.48
C ALA A 648 41.02 4.42 5.47
N THR A 649 42.03 3.66 5.05
CA THR A 649 43.28 3.53 5.80
C THR A 649 43.98 4.88 5.84
N ARG A 650 44.14 5.46 7.03
CA ARG A 650 45.15 6.48 7.31
C ARG A 650 46.04 6.00 8.44
N ASP A 651 47.34 6.02 8.16
CA ASP A 651 48.43 5.79 9.10
C ASP A 651 48.29 6.71 10.32
N ALA A 652 48.24 6.09 11.49
CA ALA A 652 48.28 6.78 12.77
C ALA A 652 49.75 6.99 13.15
N HIS A 653 50.23 8.23 13.06
CA HIS A 653 51.39 8.64 13.85
C HIS A 653 50.96 8.78 15.32
N PRO A 654 51.66 8.15 16.28
CA PRO A 654 51.30 8.21 17.68
C PRO A 654 51.84 9.51 18.27
N HIS A 655 50.97 10.51 18.42
CA HIS A 655 51.21 11.58 19.38
C HIS A 655 50.46 11.24 20.65
N HIS A 656 51.23 10.84 21.67
CA HIS A 656 50.84 10.96 23.07
C HIS A 656 50.34 12.38 23.32
N ASP A 657 49.10 12.52 23.79
CA ASP A 657 48.78 13.53 24.79
C ASP A 657 47.46 13.21 25.50
N ALA A 658 47.60 13.16 26.84
CA ALA A 658 46.63 13.33 27.92
C ALA A 658 45.28 12.58 27.88
N ASP A 659 45.06 11.80 28.96
CA ASP A 659 43.81 11.15 29.36
C ASP A 659 42.58 12.09 29.27
N LEU A 660 41.93 12.10 28.10
CA LEU A 660 40.58 12.62 27.94
C LEU A 660 39.62 11.44 28.12
N TYR A 661 38.84 11.47 29.18
CA TYR A 661 37.73 10.53 29.41
C TYR A 661 36.68 10.71 28.31
N LEU A 662 36.89 10.03 27.17
CA LEU A 662 35.89 9.94 26.13
C LEU A 662 34.70 9.12 26.68
N PRO A 663 33.46 9.63 26.56
CA PRO A 663 32.27 8.87 26.92
C PRO A 663 32.24 7.54 26.14
N PRO A 664 31.57 6.49 26.64
CA PRO A 664 31.66 5.13 26.07
C PRO A 664 31.47 5.06 24.56
N ILE A 665 30.59 5.90 24.01
CA ILE A 665 30.30 5.98 22.57
C ILE A 665 31.46 6.60 21.75
N GLY A 666 32.26 7.48 22.34
CA GLY A 666 33.47 8.05 21.72
C GLY A 666 34.65 7.07 21.68
N ARG A 667 34.52 5.89 22.33
CA ARG A 667 35.48 4.79 22.28
C ARG A 667 35.12 3.72 21.24
N LEU A 668 33.94 3.82 20.63
CA LEU A 668 33.52 2.87 19.61
C LEU A 668 34.36 3.04 18.34
N PRO A 669 34.71 1.94 17.67
CA PRO A 669 35.33 2.00 16.36
C PRO A 669 34.46 2.80 15.37
N PRO A 670 35.06 3.59 14.46
CA PRO A 670 34.35 4.33 13.43
C PRO A 670 33.35 3.48 12.64
N GLU A 671 33.65 2.21 12.40
CA GLU A 671 32.82 1.26 11.67
C GLU A 671 31.47 1.01 12.37
N ILE A 672 31.51 0.89 13.70
CA ILE A 672 30.30 0.71 14.52
C ILE A 672 29.49 1.99 14.54
N LEU A 673 30.15 3.15 14.66
CA LEU A 673 29.47 4.45 14.60
C LEU A 673 28.81 4.68 13.24
N ILE A 674 29.49 4.37 12.14
CA ILE A 674 28.92 4.45 10.78
C ILE A 674 27.72 3.51 10.64
N ALA A 675 27.82 2.27 11.13
CA ALA A 675 26.72 1.31 11.09
C ALA A 675 25.50 1.78 11.89
N ILE A 676 25.72 2.43 13.04
CA ILE A 676 24.67 3.04 13.86
C ILE A 676 24.06 4.23 13.10
N PHE A 677 24.88 5.17 12.64
CA PHE A 677 24.41 6.36 11.94
C PHE A 677 23.68 6.01 10.64
N ALA A 678 24.07 4.95 9.92
CA ALA A 678 23.40 4.51 8.70
C ALA A 678 21.95 4.00 8.93
N LYS A 679 21.54 3.80 10.19
CA LYS A 679 20.15 3.49 10.55
C LYS A 679 19.28 4.74 10.75
N LEU A 680 19.89 5.92 10.81
CA LEU A 680 19.16 7.18 10.88
C LEU A 680 18.54 7.48 9.50
N SER A 681 17.22 7.59 9.46
CA SER A 681 16.45 7.89 8.24
C SER A 681 16.35 9.39 7.96
N SER A 682 16.53 10.25 8.97
CA SER A 682 16.42 11.70 8.81
C SER A 682 17.79 12.38 8.58
N PRO A 683 17.93 13.21 7.51
CA PRO A 683 19.09 14.07 7.32
C PRO A 683 19.33 15.07 8.46
N SER A 684 18.27 15.48 9.18
CA SER A 684 18.39 16.40 10.34
C SER A 684 19.08 15.73 11.53
N ASP A 685 18.81 14.46 11.76
CA ASP A 685 19.42 13.69 12.85
C ASP A 685 20.90 13.45 12.55
N MET A 686 21.19 13.14 11.29
CA MET A 686 22.57 13.00 10.82
C MET A 686 23.36 14.31 10.99
N LEU A 687 22.74 15.46 10.70
CA LEU A 687 23.34 16.78 10.95
C LEU A 687 23.58 17.00 12.45
N SER A 688 22.64 16.59 13.31
CA SER A 688 22.80 16.68 14.75
C SER A 688 23.99 15.84 15.23
N CYS A 689 24.14 14.61 14.72
CA CYS A 689 25.32 13.78 14.97
C CYS A 689 26.61 14.42 14.47
N MET A 690 26.60 15.07 13.29
CA MET A 690 27.76 15.79 12.77
C MET A 690 28.20 16.97 13.65
N ARG A 691 27.30 17.56 14.43
CA ARG A 691 27.61 18.71 15.29
C ARG A 691 28.22 18.32 16.64
N VAL A 692 28.25 17.02 16.97
CA VAL A 692 28.76 16.52 18.26
C VAL A 692 30.28 16.70 18.37
N CYS A 693 31.03 16.14 17.43
CA CYS A 693 32.49 16.29 17.40
C CYS A 693 33.01 16.02 15.99
N ARG A 694 34.29 16.37 15.75
CA ARG A 694 34.94 16.17 14.44
C ARG A 694 34.94 14.69 13.99
N GLY A 695 35.08 13.76 14.92
CA GLY A 695 35.06 12.32 14.63
C GLY A 695 33.70 11.83 14.16
N TRP A 696 32.62 12.25 14.83
CA TRP A 696 31.25 11.92 14.44
C TRP A 696 30.86 12.60 13.11
N ALA A 697 31.27 13.86 12.94
CA ALA A 697 31.10 14.57 11.68
C ALA A 697 31.72 13.80 10.51
N ALA A 698 32.93 13.27 10.69
CA ALA A 698 33.62 12.48 9.68
C ALA A 698 32.91 11.14 9.38
N ASN A 699 32.26 10.52 10.38
CA ASN A 699 31.51 9.27 10.21
C ASN A 699 30.14 9.47 9.54
N CYS A 700 29.46 10.58 9.82
CA CYS A 700 28.14 10.90 9.27
C CYS A 700 28.20 11.47 7.85
N VAL A 701 29.20 12.31 7.54
CA VAL A 701 29.27 13.02 6.26
C VAL A 701 29.32 12.05 5.07
N GLY A 702 30.02 10.92 5.22
CA GLY A 702 30.11 9.89 4.19
C GLY A 702 28.77 9.24 3.88
N ILE A 703 27.86 9.13 4.86
CA ILE A 703 26.53 8.53 4.68
C ILE A 703 25.62 9.49 3.88
N LEU A 704 25.62 10.78 4.23
CA LEU A 704 24.81 11.80 3.54
C LEU A 704 25.25 12.00 2.09
N TRP A 705 26.56 12.05 1.88
CA TRP A 705 27.13 12.29 0.56
C TRP A 705 27.26 11.02 -0.28
N HIS A 706 26.96 9.84 0.26
CA HIS A 706 27.02 8.58 -0.49
C HIS A 706 26.08 8.58 -1.71
N ARG A 707 24.86 9.11 -1.56
CA ARG A 707 23.87 9.28 -2.63
C ARG A 707 23.21 10.66 -2.51
N PRO A 708 23.83 11.74 -3.00
CA PRO A 708 23.24 13.07 -2.92
C PRO A 708 21.97 13.15 -3.77
N SER A 709 20.99 13.93 -3.33
CA SER A 709 19.70 14.08 -4.02
C SER A 709 19.77 15.18 -5.09
N CYS A 710 19.90 14.78 -6.36
CA CYS A 710 19.88 15.69 -7.52
C CYS A 710 18.50 15.69 -8.20
N ASN A 711 17.42 15.84 -7.43
CA ASN A 711 16.03 15.76 -7.91
C ASN A 711 15.44 17.12 -8.34
N ASN A 712 16.12 18.23 -8.09
CA ASN A 712 15.76 19.56 -8.55
C ASN A 712 17.02 20.41 -8.78
N TRP A 713 16.87 21.53 -9.49
CA TRP A 713 17.99 22.37 -9.92
C TRP A 713 18.73 23.09 -8.79
N ASP A 714 18.02 23.48 -7.73
CA ASP A 714 18.64 24.17 -6.59
C ASP A 714 19.56 23.23 -5.80
N ASN A 715 19.12 21.98 -5.60
CA ASN A 715 19.95 20.92 -5.02
C ASN A 715 21.19 20.65 -5.88
N MET A 716 21.04 20.61 -7.20
CA MET A 716 22.16 20.42 -8.13
C MET A 716 23.22 21.53 -8.01
N LYS A 717 22.80 22.81 -8.03
CA LYS A 717 23.70 23.97 -7.85
C LYS A 717 24.46 23.92 -6.51
N SER A 718 23.76 23.48 -5.49
CA SER A 718 24.28 23.33 -4.15
C SER A 718 25.39 22.30 -4.03
N ILE A 719 25.13 21.11 -4.58
CA ILE A 719 26.05 20.00 -4.56
C ILE A 719 27.28 20.36 -5.41
N THR A 720 27.07 20.88 -6.61
CA THR A 720 28.15 21.30 -7.52
C THR A 720 29.05 22.38 -6.91
N ALA A 721 28.48 23.38 -6.22
CA ALA A 721 29.24 24.41 -5.53
C ALA A 721 30.05 23.87 -4.33
N SER A 722 29.54 22.84 -3.64
CA SER A 722 30.24 22.21 -2.52
C SER A 722 31.38 21.29 -2.98
N VAL A 723 31.14 20.54 -4.06
CA VAL A 723 32.14 19.66 -4.68
C VAL A 723 33.26 20.52 -5.30
N GLY A 724 32.93 21.64 -5.97
CA GLY A 724 33.87 22.55 -6.64
C GLY A 724 34.84 23.36 -5.76
N LYS A 725 34.74 23.30 -4.42
CA LYS A 725 35.58 24.10 -3.51
C LYS A 725 36.94 23.44 -3.23
N SER A 726 38.03 24.10 -3.61
CA SER A 726 39.42 23.65 -3.41
C SER A 726 39.89 23.65 -1.95
N ASP A 727 39.28 24.45 -1.07
CA ASP A 727 39.54 24.50 0.38
C ASP A 727 38.30 24.05 1.17
N SER A 728 37.86 22.81 0.92
CA SER A 728 36.68 22.21 1.56
C SER A 728 37.04 21.45 2.84
N PHE A 729 36.17 21.55 3.85
CA PHE A 729 36.40 20.94 5.18
C PHE A 729 36.39 19.39 5.14
N PHE A 730 35.58 18.82 4.25
CA PHE A 730 35.57 17.40 3.92
C PHE A 730 35.84 17.21 2.43
N PRO A 731 36.42 16.07 2.02
CA PRO A 731 36.66 15.78 0.61
C PRO A 731 35.34 15.32 -0.07
N TYR A 732 34.36 16.23 -0.22
CA TYR A 732 33.00 15.92 -0.67
C TYR A 732 32.96 15.15 -2.01
N SER A 733 33.84 15.51 -2.95
CA SER A 733 33.99 14.81 -4.23
C SER A 733 34.33 13.32 -4.06
N GLN A 734 35.05 12.96 -3.00
CA GLN A 734 35.46 11.57 -2.71
C GLN A 734 34.40 10.78 -1.93
N LEU A 735 33.33 11.44 -1.45
CA LEU A 735 32.28 10.81 -0.66
C LEU A 735 31.11 10.31 -1.53
N ILE A 736 30.95 10.87 -2.74
CA ILE A 736 29.88 10.49 -3.67
C ILE A 736 30.15 9.11 -4.27
N ARG A 737 29.24 8.17 -4.02
CA ARG A 737 29.29 6.79 -4.55
C ARG A 737 28.16 6.49 -5.52
N ARG A 738 26.99 7.11 -5.38
CA ARG A 738 25.85 6.93 -6.28
C ARG A 738 25.36 8.29 -6.77
N LEU A 739 25.49 8.56 -8.05
CA LEU A 739 25.04 9.79 -8.68
C LEU A 739 23.92 9.47 -9.67
N ASN A 740 22.73 10.01 -9.45
CA ASN A 740 21.60 9.89 -10.37
C ASN A 740 21.12 11.29 -10.76
N LEU A 741 21.15 11.58 -12.06
CA LEU A 741 20.71 12.85 -12.64
C LEU A 741 19.46 12.73 -13.53
N SER A 742 18.81 11.56 -13.59
CA SER A 742 17.66 11.30 -14.47
C SER A 742 16.38 12.07 -14.11
N ALA A 743 16.34 12.73 -12.95
CA ALA A 743 15.23 13.62 -12.58
C ALA A 743 15.31 15.00 -13.27
N LEU A 744 16.45 15.34 -13.89
CA LEU A 744 16.73 16.65 -14.49
C LEU A 744 17.13 16.50 -15.97
N THR A 745 16.52 15.54 -16.67
CA THR A 745 16.86 15.14 -18.05
C THR A 745 17.01 16.30 -19.02
N ASP A 746 16.12 17.28 -18.95
CA ASP A 746 16.10 18.42 -19.86
C ASP A 746 17.11 19.52 -19.49
N ASP A 747 17.63 19.53 -18.27
CA ASP A 747 18.49 20.61 -17.75
C ASP A 747 19.97 20.23 -17.67
N VAL A 748 20.28 18.93 -17.62
CA VAL A 748 21.65 18.42 -17.49
C VAL A 748 22.39 18.50 -18.84
N SER A 749 23.49 19.25 -18.87
CA SER A 749 24.39 19.41 -20.03
C SER A 749 25.86 19.30 -19.62
N ASP A 750 26.78 19.28 -20.59
CA ASP A 750 28.22 19.13 -20.32
C ASP A 750 28.75 20.13 -19.30
N GLY A 751 28.34 21.40 -19.40
CA GLY A 751 28.75 22.45 -18.46
C GLY A 751 28.27 22.21 -17.02
N THR A 752 27.13 21.55 -16.86
CA THR A 752 26.54 21.29 -15.54
C THR A 752 27.24 20.16 -14.79
N VAL A 753 27.88 19.24 -15.52
CA VAL A 753 28.56 18.09 -14.93
C VAL A 753 30.04 18.32 -14.63
N VAL A 754 30.64 19.40 -15.16
CA VAL A 754 32.06 19.77 -14.92
C VAL A 754 32.46 19.71 -13.42
N PRO A 755 31.67 20.23 -12.46
CA PRO A 755 32.07 20.19 -11.05
C PRO A 755 32.17 18.78 -10.47
N PHE A 756 31.51 17.79 -11.09
CA PHE A 756 31.55 16.38 -10.70
C PHE A 756 32.71 15.61 -11.34
N ALA A 757 33.47 16.19 -12.27
CA ALA A 757 34.60 15.51 -12.91
C ALA A 757 35.69 15.05 -11.92
N GLN A 758 35.82 15.76 -10.80
CA GLN A 758 36.72 15.41 -9.70
C GLN A 758 36.18 14.30 -8.77
N CYS A 759 34.93 13.86 -8.94
CA CYS A 759 34.33 12.78 -8.16
C CYS A 759 34.82 11.42 -8.68
N ASN A 760 36.01 11.01 -8.27
CA ASN A 760 36.71 9.81 -8.75
C ASN A 760 36.37 8.50 -8.00
N ARG A 761 35.29 8.51 -7.20
CA ARG A 761 34.87 7.42 -6.32
C ARG A 761 33.47 6.89 -6.57
N ILE A 762 32.85 7.30 -7.68
CA ILE A 762 31.51 6.90 -8.08
C ILE A 762 31.48 5.39 -8.38
N GLU A 763 30.48 4.71 -7.83
CA GLU A 763 30.19 3.28 -8.01
C GLU A 763 28.97 3.06 -8.90
N ARG A 764 27.97 3.94 -8.84
CA ARG A 764 26.80 3.89 -9.72
C ARG A 764 26.51 5.28 -10.29
N LEU A 765 26.40 5.37 -11.61
CA LEU A 765 26.11 6.60 -12.34
C LEU A 765 24.89 6.37 -13.25
N THR A 766 23.85 7.21 -13.10
CA THR A 766 22.62 7.15 -13.91
C THR A 766 22.36 8.51 -14.56
N LEU A 767 22.35 8.51 -15.90
CA LEU A 767 22.22 9.67 -16.78
C LEU A 767 21.13 9.45 -17.86
N THR A 768 20.15 8.59 -17.58
CA THR A 768 19.06 8.23 -18.48
C THR A 768 18.40 9.48 -19.07
N ASN A 769 18.23 9.51 -20.39
CA ASN A 769 17.53 10.56 -21.16
C ASN A 769 18.06 12.00 -20.97
N CYS A 770 19.30 12.18 -20.50
CA CYS A 770 19.93 13.50 -20.36
C CYS A 770 20.46 14.03 -21.71
N SER A 771 19.56 14.32 -22.65
CA SER A 771 19.84 14.52 -24.08
C SER A 771 20.85 15.63 -24.43
N LYS A 772 21.10 16.59 -23.53
CA LYS A 772 22.08 17.67 -23.73
C LYS A 772 23.52 17.30 -23.32
N LEU A 773 23.75 16.08 -22.84
CA LEU A 773 25.09 15.55 -22.58
C LEU A 773 25.74 15.01 -23.87
N THR A 774 27.01 15.31 -24.04
CA THR A 774 27.85 14.77 -25.11
C THR A 774 28.96 13.89 -24.55
N ASP A 775 29.81 13.36 -25.43
CA ASP A 775 30.99 12.60 -25.03
C ASP A 775 31.86 13.33 -24.00
N LYS A 776 31.95 14.66 -24.09
CA LYS A 776 32.78 15.46 -23.18
C LYS A 776 32.27 15.37 -21.74
N GLY A 777 30.97 15.64 -21.52
CA GLY A 777 30.39 15.62 -20.18
C GLY A 777 30.44 14.24 -19.53
N VAL A 778 30.14 13.18 -20.29
CA VAL A 778 30.18 11.81 -19.75
C VAL A 778 31.61 11.35 -19.52
N SER A 779 32.54 11.65 -20.44
CA SER A 779 33.96 11.29 -20.28
C SER A 779 34.57 11.94 -19.04
N ASP A 780 34.25 13.20 -18.78
CA ASP A 780 34.69 13.93 -17.59
C ASP A 780 34.20 13.26 -16.29
N LEU A 781 33.00 12.69 -16.30
CA LEU A 781 32.45 11.97 -15.13
C LEU A 781 33.07 10.60 -14.91
N VAL A 782 33.55 9.91 -15.95
CA VAL A 782 34.08 8.55 -15.84
C VAL A 782 35.60 8.50 -15.79
N GLU A 783 36.29 9.56 -16.22
CA GLU A 783 37.74 9.66 -16.15
C GLU A 783 38.22 9.58 -14.69
N GLY A 784 39.19 8.70 -14.42
CA GLY A 784 39.69 8.45 -13.05
C GLY A 784 38.77 7.63 -12.14
N ASN A 785 37.54 7.26 -12.55
CA ASN A 785 36.59 6.49 -11.74
C ASN A 785 36.83 4.97 -11.77
N ARG A 786 37.86 4.51 -11.05
CA ARG A 786 38.22 3.07 -10.97
C ARG A 786 37.24 2.21 -10.16
N HIS A 787 36.33 2.86 -9.43
CA HIS A 787 35.33 2.20 -8.57
C HIS A 787 33.98 2.01 -9.24
N LEU A 788 33.79 2.51 -10.47
CA LEU A 788 32.50 2.44 -11.16
C LEU A 788 32.09 0.99 -11.39
N GLN A 789 30.92 0.62 -10.89
CA GLN A 789 30.32 -0.71 -10.98
C GLN A 789 29.08 -0.73 -11.86
N ALA A 790 28.29 0.35 -11.94
CA ALA A 790 27.15 0.43 -12.85
C ALA A 790 27.10 1.79 -13.53
N LEU A 791 26.88 1.77 -14.84
CA LEU A 791 26.68 2.95 -15.65
C LEU A 791 25.40 2.80 -16.47
N ASP A 792 24.51 3.77 -16.34
CA ASP A 792 23.33 3.93 -17.18
C ASP A 792 23.41 5.27 -17.92
N VAL A 793 23.54 5.20 -19.23
CA VAL A 793 23.57 6.35 -20.15
C VAL A 793 22.55 6.15 -21.27
N SER A 794 21.41 5.52 -20.94
CA SER A 794 20.37 5.24 -21.91
C SER A 794 19.81 6.53 -22.54
N ASP A 795 19.51 6.46 -23.83
CA ASP A 795 18.97 7.53 -24.66
C ASP A 795 19.87 8.77 -24.81
N LEU A 796 21.18 8.64 -24.56
CA LEU A 796 22.17 9.66 -24.89
C LEU A 796 22.62 9.57 -26.36
N LYS A 797 21.76 10.07 -27.26
CA LYS A 797 21.94 9.94 -28.73
C LYS A 797 23.22 10.58 -29.28
N HIS A 798 23.82 11.55 -28.57
CA HIS A 798 25.04 12.23 -28.98
C HIS A 798 26.35 11.54 -28.52
N LEU A 799 26.24 10.42 -27.80
CA LEU A 799 27.38 9.68 -27.26
C LEU A 799 27.98 8.76 -28.33
N THR A 800 29.31 8.80 -28.49
CA THR A 800 30.05 8.01 -29.47
C THR A 800 31.05 7.06 -28.80
N ASP A 801 31.83 6.34 -29.62
CA ASP A 801 32.92 5.48 -29.17
C ASP A 801 33.92 6.16 -28.24
N HIS A 802 34.09 7.49 -28.33
CA HIS A 802 35.00 8.24 -27.46
C HIS A 802 34.74 7.96 -25.98
N THR A 803 33.49 8.07 -25.54
CA THR A 803 33.13 7.82 -24.13
C THR A 803 33.40 6.37 -23.72
N LEU A 804 33.12 5.42 -24.59
CA LEU A 804 33.31 3.98 -24.30
C LEU A 804 34.80 3.63 -24.20
N TYR A 805 35.68 4.26 -24.98
CA TYR A 805 37.12 4.14 -24.79
C TYR A 805 37.57 4.72 -23.44
N THR A 806 37.01 5.86 -23.03
CA THR A 806 37.29 6.44 -21.71
C THR A 806 36.85 5.50 -20.59
N ILE A 807 35.66 4.90 -20.70
CA ILE A 807 35.15 3.89 -19.75
C ILE A 807 36.09 2.69 -19.71
N ALA A 808 36.46 2.12 -20.85
CA ALA A 808 37.33 0.95 -20.91
C ALA A 808 38.69 1.18 -20.24
N ARG A 809 39.26 2.39 -20.35
CA ARG A 809 40.56 2.74 -19.76
C ARG A 809 40.49 2.98 -18.25
N ASN A 810 39.34 3.41 -17.72
CA ASN A 810 39.22 3.89 -16.35
C ASN A 810 38.41 2.97 -15.43
N CYS A 811 37.42 2.24 -15.95
CA CYS A 811 36.37 1.59 -15.16
C CYS A 811 36.49 0.05 -15.15
N ALA A 812 37.65 -0.49 -14.76
CA ALA A 812 37.91 -1.94 -14.78
C ALA A 812 36.99 -2.79 -13.87
N ARG A 813 36.29 -2.17 -12.91
CA ARG A 813 35.34 -2.82 -11.98
C ARG A 813 33.88 -2.77 -12.44
N LEU A 814 33.64 -2.32 -13.68
CA LEU A 814 32.28 -2.20 -14.21
C LEU A 814 31.60 -3.57 -14.26
N GLN A 815 30.41 -3.65 -13.64
CA GLN A 815 29.55 -4.84 -13.57
C GLN A 815 28.23 -4.66 -14.33
N GLY A 816 27.76 -3.43 -14.52
CA GLY A 816 26.54 -3.12 -15.26
C GLY A 816 26.79 -2.00 -16.27
N LEU A 817 26.42 -2.23 -17.52
CA LEU A 817 26.46 -1.22 -18.56
C LEU A 817 25.12 -1.19 -19.29
N ASN A 818 24.44 -0.05 -19.25
CA ASN A 818 23.23 0.23 -20.02
C ASN A 818 23.49 1.41 -20.94
N ILE A 819 23.52 1.14 -22.25
CA ILE A 819 23.71 2.13 -23.31
C ILE A 819 22.55 2.05 -24.32
N THR A 820 21.36 1.69 -23.84
CA THR A 820 20.13 1.62 -24.65
C THR A 820 19.95 2.91 -25.44
N GLY A 821 19.61 2.84 -26.73
CA GLY A 821 19.35 4.00 -27.59
C GLY A 821 20.59 4.84 -27.97
N CYS A 822 21.81 4.42 -27.61
CA CYS A 822 23.05 5.11 -27.98
C CYS A 822 23.51 4.75 -29.41
N VAL A 823 22.78 5.26 -30.42
CA VAL A 823 22.93 4.86 -31.84
C VAL A 823 24.31 5.09 -32.47
N ASN A 824 25.16 5.95 -31.89
CA ASN A 824 26.48 6.31 -32.42
C ASN A 824 27.65 5.48 -31.87
N VAL A 825 27.37 4.44 -31.07
CA VAL A 825 28.37 3.51 -30.51
C VAL A 825 28.58 2.32 -31.44
N THR A 826 29.83 1.94 -31.69
CA THR A 826 30.23 0.86 -32.61
C THR A 826 30.93 -0.30 -31.91
N ASP A 827 31.26 -1.36 -32.67
CA ASP A 827 31.97 -2.52 -32.16
C ASP A 827 33.35 -2.21 -31.57
N ASP A 828 34.10 -1.26 -32.14
CA ASP A 828 35.49 -1.04 -31.78
C ASP A 828 35.64 -0.60 -30.32
N SER A 829 34.74 0.25 -29.84
CA SER A 829 34.72 0.69 -28.45
C SER A 829 34.20 -0.40 -27.52
N LEU A 830 33.17 -1.16 -27.91
CA LEU A 830 32.61 -2.26 -27.13
C LEU A 830 33.55 -3.45 -26.98
N ILE A 831 34.33 -3.78 -28.01
CA ILE A 831 35.42 -4.77 -27.93
C ILE A 831 36.46 -4.31 -26.91
N THR A 832 36.78 -3.02 -26.91
CA THR A 832 37.72 -2.45 -25.96
C THR A 832 37.17 -2.49 -24.53
N VAL A 833 35.88 -2.18 -24.34
CA VAL A 833 35.18 -2.31 -23.05
C VAL A 833 35.21 -3.75 -22.56
N SER A 834 34.82 -4.73 -23.38
CA SER A 834 34.75 -6.14 -22.96
C SER A 834 36.11 -6.69 -22.51
N ARG A 835 37.20 -6.30 -23.18
CA ARG A 835 38.57 -6.74 -22.83
C ARG A 835 39.09 -6.17 -21.51
N ASN A 836 38.68 -4.96 -21.16
CA ASN A 836 39.15 -4.23 -19.98
C ASN A 836 38.19 -4.33 -18.77
N CYS A 837 36.89 -4.37 -19.02
CA CYS A 837 35.82 -4.44 -18.00
C CYS A 837 35.31 -5.88 -17.85
N ARG A 838 36.19 -6.81 -17.47
CA ARG A 838 35.88 -8.26 -17.42
C ARG A 838 34.86 -8.68 -16.35
N GLN A 839 34.48 -7.76 -15.46
CA GLN A 839 33.53 -8.01 -14.36
C GLN A 839 32.07 -7.75 -14.74
N ILE A 840 31.78 -7.45 -16.00
CA ILE A 840 30.41 -7.20 -16.47
C ILE A 840 29.54 -8.42 -16.19
N LYS A 841 28.42 -8.16 -15.50
CA LYS A 841 27.35 -9.09 -15.15
C LYS A 841 26.05 -8.76 -15.87
N ARG A 842 25.81 -7.49 -16.19
CA ARG A 842 24.59 -7.01 -16.84
C ARG A 842 24.94 -6.08 -17.99
N LEU A 843 24.46 -6.40 -19.18
CA LEU A 843 24.76 -5.66 -20.40
C LEU A 843 23.45 -5.39 -21.17
N LYS A 844 23.10 -4.11 -21.35
CA LYS A 844 21.93 -3.69 -22.11
C LYS A 844 22.35 -2.82 -23.29
N LEU A 845 22.08 -3.30 -24.50
CA LEU A 845 22.46 -2.70 -25.78
C LEU A 845 21.25 -2.40 -26.65
N ASN A 846 20.06 -2.25 -26.05
CA ASN A 846 18.80 -2.15 -26.79
C ASN A 846 18.82 -0.99 -27.78
N GLY A 847 18.49 -1.24 -29.05
CA GLY A 847 18.46 -0.21 -30.09
C GLY A 847 19.82 0.40 -30.44
N VAL A 848 20.94 -0.24 -30.10
CA VAL A 848 22.29 0.21 -30.52
C VAL A 848 22.58 -0.33 -31.92
N THR A 849 22.15 0.43 -32.94
CA THR A 849 22.02 -0.03 -34.33
C THR A 849 23.33 -0.40 -35.05
N GLN A 850 24.50 -0.01 -34.53
CA GLN A 850 25.81 -0.26 -35.16
C GLN A 850 26.57 -1.45 -34.57
N VAL A 851 25.99 -2.16 -33.60
CA VAL A 851 26.61 -3.33 -32.95
C VAL A 851 26.45 -4.58 -33.80
N THR A 852 27.56 -5.23 -34.12
CA THR A 852 27.61 -6.50 -34.87
C THR A 852 28.12 -7.65 -33.99
N ASP A 853 28.28 -8.82 -34.59
CA ASP A 853 28.81 -10.00 -33.90
C ASP A 853 30.17 -9.79 -33.25
N LYS A 854 31.01 -8.91 -33.80
CA LYS A 854 32.37 -8.70 -33.28
C LYS A 854 32.36 -8.25 -31.81
N ALA A 855 31.48 -7.32 -31.45
CA ALA A 855 31.36 -6.86 -30.07
C ALA A 855 30.83 -7.97 -29.16
N ILE A 856 29.76 -8.64 -29.57
CA ILE A 856 29.09 -9.66 -28.76
C ILE A 856 30.00 -10.87 -28.51
N LEU A 857 30.71 -11.34 -29.55
CA LEU A 857 31.73 -12.39 -29.44
C LEU A 857 32.85 -11.99 -28.45
N SER A 858 33.28 -10.73 -28.47
CA SER A 858 34.29 -10.24 -27.53
C SER A 858 33.78 -10.24 -26.08
N PHE A 859 32.52 -9.88 -25.83
CA PHE A 859 31.89 -9.99 -24.51
C PHE A 859 31.74 -11.44 -24.04
N ALA A 860 31.28 -12.34 -24.92
CA ALA A 860 31.19 -13.77 -24.63
C ALA A 860 32.54 -14.35 -24.17
N GLN A 861 33.63 -13.96 -24.84
CA GLN A 861 34.98 -14.44 -24.53
C GLN A 861 35.61 -13.76 -23.30
N SER A 862 35.40 -12.45 -23.12
CA SER A 862 36.13 -11.65 -22.15
C SER A 862 35.41 -11.48 -20.81
N CYS A 863 34.09 -11.67 -20.77
CA CYS A 863 33.22 -11.39 -19.63
C CYS A 863 32.37 -12.63 -19.23
N PRO A 864 32.98 -13.70 -18.70
CA PRO A 864 32.26 -14.94 -18.36
C PRO A 864 31.28 -14.80 -17.18
N ALA A 865 31.30 -13.66 -16.47
CA ALA A 865 30.43 -13.38 -15.33
C ALA A 865 29.06 -12.79 -15.73
N ILE A 866 28.79 -12.63 -17.03
CA ILE A 866 27.51 -12.12 -17.52
C ILE A 866 26.36 -13.02 -17.07
N LEU A 867 25.37 -12.40 -16.42
CA LEU A 867 24.13 -13.00 -15.95
C LEU A 867 22.93 -12.54 -16.79
N GLU A 868 22.96 -11.32 -17.32
CA GLU A 868 21.86 -10.73 -18.07
C GLU A 868 22.42 -9.99 -19.29
N ILE A 869 21.89 -10.31 -20.47
CA ILE A 869 22.20 -9.59 -21.71
C ILE A 869 20.91 -9.26 -22.48
N ASP A 870 20.79 -8.00 -22.87
CA ASP A 870 19.65 -7.48 -23.63
C ASP A 870 20.16 -6.84 -24.93
N LEU A 871 19.77 -7.45 -26.05
CA LEU A 871 20.16 -7.09 -27.41
C LEU A 871 18.93 -6.71 -28.24
N HIS A 872 17.87 -6.22 -27.60
CA HIS A 872 16.64 -5.86 -28.30
C HIS A 872 16.93 -4.88 -29.45
N ASP A 873 16.38 -5.15 -30.64
CA ASP A 873 16.53 -4.33 -31.86
C ASP A 873 17.99 -4.13 -32.35
N CYS A 874 18.92 -5.01 -31.95
CA CYS A 874 20.30 -5.04 -32.47
C CYS A 874 20.38 -5.80 -33.80
N LYS A 875 19.90 -5.19 -34.88
CA LYS A 875 19.66 -5.84 -36.19
C LYS A 875 20.90 -6.44 -36.88
N LEU A 876 22.11 -6.01 -36.53
CA LEU A 876 23.36 -6.51 -37.13
C LEU A 876 23.98 -7.67 -36.34
N VAL A 877 23.36 -8.12 -35.25
CA VAL A 877 23.75 -9.32 -34.52
C VAL A 877 23.14 -10.55 -35.19
N THR A 878 23.97 -11.54 -35.50
CA THR A 878 23.62 -12.76 -36.22
C THR A 878 23.95 -14.01 -35.40
N ASN A 879 23.75 -15.19 -36.00
CA ASN A 879 23.85 -16.50 -35.36
C ASN A 879 25.13 -16.75 -34.52
N PRO A 880 26.36 -16.44 -34.99
CA PRO A 880 27.59 -16.77 -34.26
C PRO A 880 27.65 -16.15 -32.87
N SER A 881 27.08 -14.96 -32.69
CA SER A 881 27.01 -14.28 -31.40
C SER A 881 26.19 -15.06 -30.39
N VAL A 882 25.00 -15.52 -30.80
CA VAL A 882 24.09 -16.29 -29.95
C VAL A 882 24.72 -17.63 -29.58
N THR A 883 25.28 -18.34 -30.56
CA THR A 883 26.00 -19.61 -30.33
C THR A 883 27.12 -19.42 -29.31
N SER A 884 27.92 -18.37 -29.46
CA SER A 884 29.02 -18.07 -28.55
C SER A 884 28.56 -17.71 -27.15
N LEU A 885 27.56 -16.82 -27.01
CA LEU A 885 27.01 -16.43 -25.70
C LEU A 885 26.51 -17.65 -24.94
N MET A 886 25.70 -18.52 -25.58
CA MET A 886 25.14 -19.70 -24.93
C MET A 886 26.20 -20.77 -24.62
N THR A 887 27.23 -20.90 -25.46
CA THR A 887 28.31 -21.87 -25.22
C THR A 887 29.26 -21.43 -24.10
N THR A 888 29.53 -20.13 -23.98
CA THR A 888 30.55 -19.60 -23.05
C THR A 888 29.98 -19.16 -21.71
N LEU A 889 28.77 -18.57 -21.67
CA LEU A 889 28.21 -17.95 -20.48
C LEU A 889 27.33 -18.92 -19.67
N GLN A 890 27.96 -19.85 -18.95
CA GLN A 890 27.26 -20.91 -18.19
C GLN A 890 26.34 -20.37 -17.07
N ASN A 891 26.61 -19.18 -16.56
CA ASN A 891 25.83 -18.54 -15.50
C ASN A 891 24.75 -17.58 -16.02
N LEU A 892 24.58 -17.49 -17.35
CA LEU A 892 23.59 -16.63 -17.97
C LEU A 892 22.18 -17.00 -17.48
N ARG A 893 21.44 -16.00 -17.02
CA ARG A 893 20.08 -16.12 -16.47
C ARG A 893 19.03 -15.55 -17.41
N GLU A 894 19.39 -14.51 -18.16
CA GLU A 894 18.49 -13.78 -19.05
C GLU A 894 19.19 -13.41 -20.36
N LEU A 895 18.56 -13.80 -21.48
CA LEU A 895 18.99 -13.47 -22.82
C LEU A 895 17.79 -12.94 -23.60
N ARG A 896 17.86 -11.67 -24.02
CA ARG A 896 16.83 -11.04 -24.86
C ARG A 896 17.40 -10.68 -26.22
N LEU A 897 16.72 -11.15 -27.25
CA LEU A 897 17.11 -11.05 -28.66
C LEU A 897 15.92 -10.55 -29.51
N ALA A 898 14.94 -9.91 -28.87
CA ALA A 898 13.75 -9.43 -29.55
C ALA A 898 14.12 -8.47 -30.69
N HIS A 899 13.52 -8.65 -31.87
CA HIS A 899 13.77 -7.88 -33.10
C HIS A 899 15.16 -8.05 -33.74
N CYS A 900 15.94 -9.06 -33.35
CA CYS A 900 17.15 -9.47 -34.07
C CYS A 900 16.80 -10.41 -35.24
N THR A 901 16.47 -9.83 -36.39
CA THR A 901 15.89 -10.56 -37.54
C THR A 901 16.85 -11.53 -38.24
N GLU A 902 18.16 -11.35 -38.08
CA GLU A 902 19.21 -12.19 -38.68
C GLU A 902 19.53 -13.47 -37.86
N ILE A 903 18.72 -13.77 -36.83
CA ILE A 903 18.85 -14.99 -36.03
C ILE A 903 17.94 -16.09 -36.59
N ASP A 904 18.52 -17.24 -36.90
CA ASP A 904 17.86 -18.44 -37.39
C ASP A 904 18.25 -19.70 -36.58
N ASP A 905 17.87 -20.88 -37.07
CA ASP A 905 18.12 -22.14 -36.36
C ASP A 905 19.59 -22.48 -36.13
N THR A 906 20.48 -22.03 -37.01
CA THR A 906 21.92 -22.33 -36.94
C THR A 906 22.54 -21.82 -35.65
N ALA A 907 22.04 -20.69 -35.12
CA ALA A 907 22.44 -20.12 -33.82
C ALA A 907 22.33 -21.12 -32.65
N PHE A 908 21.41 -22.07 -32.75
CA PHE A 908 21.13 -23.02 -31.69
C PHE A 908 21.63 -24.42 -32.05
N LEU A 909 21.50 -24.83 -33.31
CA LEU A 909 21.92 -26.15 -33.78
C LEU A 909 23.42 -26.39 -33.66
N GLU A 910 24.23 -25.34 -33.71
CA GLU A 910 25.68 -25.40 -33.52
C GLU A 910 26.10 -25.55 -32.04
N LEU A 911 25.17 -25.43 -31.09
CA LEU A 911 25.50 -25.59 -29.67
C LEU A 911 25.99 -27.01 -29.36
N PRO A 912 27.05 -27.20 -28.53
CA PRO A 912 27.59 -28.52 -28.19
C PRO A 912 26.53 -29.47 -27.59
N ARG A 913 26.40 -30.71 -28.09
CA ARG A 913 25.32 -31.65 -27.69
C ARG A 913 25.17 -31.89 -26.18
N HIS A 914 26.25 -31.75 -25.41
CA HIS A 914 26.30 -31.94 -23.96
C HIS A 914 26.14 -30.64 -23.15
N LEU A 915 25.95 -29.50 -23.82
CA LEU A 915 25.77 -28.19 -23.17
C LEU A 915 24.47 -28.19 -22.37
N SER A 916 24.57 -27.90 -21.06
CA SER A 916 23.44 -27.63 -20.17
C SER A 916 23.60 -26.26 -19.49
N MET A 917 22.68 -25.36 -19.76
CA MET A 917 22.55 -24.03 -19.19
C MET A 917 21.53 -24.04 -18.04
N ASP A 918 21.96 -24.60 -16.91
CA ASP A 918 21.11 -24.75 -15.72
C ASP A 918 20.71 -23.43 -15.07
N SER A 919 21.38 -22.33 -15.39
CA SER A 919 21.12 -20.99 -14.87
C SER A 919 20.12 -20.18 -15.71
N LEU A 920 19.94 -20.53 -16.99
CA LEU A 920 19.10 -19.75 -17.90
C LEU A 920 17.62 -19.89 -17.51
N ARG A 921 16.95 -18.75 -17.32
CA ARG A 921 15.55 -18.68 -16.89
C ARG A 921 14.67 -17.93 -17.88
N ILE A 922 15.22 -16.92 -18.55
CA ILE A 922 14.48 -16.05 -19.45
C ILE A 922 15.18 -16.06 -20.81
N LEU A 923 14.42 -16.41 -21.84
CA LEU A 923 14.84 -16.31 -23.24
C LEU A 923 13.73 -15.61 -24.04
N ASP A 924 14.08 -14.50 -24.68
CA ASP A 924 13.18 -13.75 -25.55
C ASP A 924 13.73 -13.71 -26.98
N LEU A 925 12.96 -14.29 -27.91
CA LEU A 925 13.23 -14.38 -29.34
C LEU A 925 12.11 -13.73 -30.16
N THR A 926 11.43 -12.73 -29.59
CA THR A 926 10.33 -12.03 -30.27
C THR A 926 10.78 -11.48 -31.62
N SER A 927 10.06 -11.77 -32.70
CA SER A 927 10.37 -11.34 -34.08
C SER A 927 11.70 -11.88 -34.65
N CYS A 928 12.26 -12.96 -34.10
CA CYS A 928 13.31 -13.74 -34.77
C CYS A 928 12.67 -14.71 -35.79
N GLU A 929 12.19 -14.16 -36.91
CA GLU A 929 11.25 -14.87 -37.79
C GLU A 929 11.80 -16.16 -38.41
N SER A 930 13.12 -16.28 -38.56
CA SER A 930 13.79 -17.43 -39.16
C SER A 930 13.99 -18.61 -38.20
N VAL A 931 13.64 -18.46 -36.92
CA VAL A 931 13.68 -19.54 -35.92
C VAL A 931 12.50 -20.50 -36.12
N ARG A 932 12.80 -21.79 -36.17
CA ARG A 932 11.89 -22.92 -36.42
C ARG A 932 12.02 -23.98 -35.32
N ASP A 933 11.37 -25.12 -35.53
CA ASP A 933 11.22 -26.16 -34.51
C ASP A 933 12.53 -26.80 -34.06
N ASP A 934 13.49 -26.98 -34.97
CA ASP A 934 14.78 -27.61 -34.67
C ASP A 934 15.59 -26.78 -33.66
N ALA A 935 15.54 -25.45 -33.76
CA ALA A 935 16.12 -24.55 -32.76
C ALA A 935 15.44 -24.67 -31.41
N VAL A 936 14.10 -24.67 -31.37
CA VAL A 936 13.37 -24.76 -30.10
C VAL A 936 13.67 -26.08 -29.38
N GLU A 937 13.71 -27.19 -30.12
CA GLU A 937 14.10 -28.48 -29.58
C GLU A 937 15.50 -28.45 -28.98
N ARG A 938 16.43 -27.82 -29.70
CA ARG A 938 17.80 -27.67 -29.25
C ARG A 938 17.96 -26.74 -28.06
N ILE A 939 17.19 -25.64 -28.00
CA ILE A 939 17.13 -24.69 -26.88
C ILE A 939 16.62 -25.38 -25.63
N VAL A 940 15.53 -26.15 -25.72
CA VAL A 940 14.96 -26.85 -24.56
C VAL A 940 15.92 -27.91 -24.02
N ALA A 941 16.63 -28.61 -24.91
CA ALA A 941 17.68 -29.53 -24.52
C ALA A 941 18.87 -28.81 -23.84
N ALA A 942 19.27 -27.63 -24.34
CA ALA A 942 20.34 -26.83 -23.75
C ALA A 942 19.93 -26.20 -22.42
N ALA A 943 18.70 -25.75 -22.25
CA ALA A 943 18.26 -24.95 -21.11
C ALA A 943 17.00 -25.55 -20.44
N PRO A 944 17.14 -26.70 -19.74
CA PRO A 944 16.01 -27.47 -19.22
C PRO A 944 15.26 -26.78 -18.06
N ARG A 945 15.84 -25.71 -17.49
CA ARG A 945 15.27 -24.93 -16.38
C ARG A 945 14.68 -23.58 -16.82
N LEU A 946 14.45 -23.40 -18.12
CA LEU A 946 13.75 -22.21 -18.63
C LEU A 946 12.40 -22.02 -17.95
N ARG A 947 12.15 -20.78 -17.56
CA ARG A 947 10.95 -20.35 -16.84
C ARG A 947 10.06 -19.46 -17.71
N ASN A 948 10.69 -18.55 -18.47
CA ASN A 948 10.05 -17.65 -19.40
C ASN A 948 10.64 -17.87 -20.80
N LEU A 949 9.78 -18.24 -21.74
CA LEU A 949 10.14 -18.42 -23.14
C LEU A 949 9.23 -17.57 -24.02
N VAL A 950 9.81 -16.65 -24.77
CA VAL A 950 9.07 -15.74 -25.68
C VAL A 950 9.52 -16.03 -27.11
N LEU A 951 8.58 -16.49 -27.94
CA LEU A 951 8.76 -16.83 -29.35
C LEU A 951 7.73 -16.07 -30.21
N ALA A 952 7.31 -14.90 -29.76
CA ALA A 952 6.30 -14.10 -30.44
C ALA A 952 6.78 -13.75 -31.86
N LYS A 953 5.93 -13.85 -32.88
CA LYS A 953 6.25 -13.56 -34.30
C LYS A 953 7.29 -14.50 -34.94
N CYS A 954 7.62 -15.62 -34.31
CA CYS A 954 8.36 -16.72 -34.96
C CYS A 954 7.40 -17.58 -35.80
N ARG A 955 7.06 -17.10 -37.00
CA ARG A 955 5.91 -17.61 -37.80
C ARG A 955 6.04 -19.07 -38.26
N PHE A 956 7.24 -19.63 -38.29
CA PHE A 956 7.50 -21.01 -38.73
C PHE A 956 7.45 -22.05 -37.60
N ILE A 957 7.18 -21.64 -36.37
CA ILE A 957 6.99 -22.54 -35.23
C ILE A 957 5.70 -23.37 -35.42
N THR A 958 5.83 -24.69 -35.27
CA THR A 958 4.74 -25.67 -35.37
C THR A 958 4.52 -26.44 -34.06
N ASP A 959 3.59 -27.41 -34.07
CA ASP A 959 3.33 -28.29 -32.94
C ASP A 959 4.57 -29.04 -32.44
N ARG A 960 5.53 -29.33 -33.34
CA ARG A 960 6.78 -30.02 -32.98
C ARG A 960 7.61 -29.22 -31.98
N ALA A 961 7.74 -27.91 -32.16
CA ALA A 961 8.40 -27.04 -31.19
C ALA A 961 7.69 -27.05 -29.84
N VAL A 962 6.34 -27.02 -29.84
CA VAL A 962 5.56 -27.04 -28.60
C VAL A 962 5.74 -28.36 -27.86
N TRP A 963 5.78 -29.50 -28.56
CA TRP A 963 6.11 -30.79 -27.94
C TRP A 963 7.51 -30.82 -27.35
N ALA A 964 8.48 -30.13 -27.95
CA ALA A 964 9.78 -29.94 -27.32
C ALA A 964 9.67 -29.09 -26.04
N ILE A 965 8.96 -27.96 -26.08
CA ILE A 965 8.71 -27.07 -24.92
C ILE A 965 8.10 -27.83 -23.75
N CYS A 966 7.23 -28.82 -24.00
CA CYS A 966 6.65 -29.69 -22.96
C CYS A 966 7.70 -30.35 -22.06
N ARG A 967 8.92 -30.59 -22.55
CA ARG A 967 10.03 -31.18 -21.78
C ARG A 967 10.52 -30.29 -20.64
N LEU A 968 10.20 -28.99 -20.65
CA LEU A 968 10.48 -28.07 -19.54
C LEU A 968 9.62 -28.35 -18.29
N GLY A 969 8.48 -29.03 -18.47
CA GLY A 969 7.61 -29.51 -17.39
C GLY A 969 7.24 -28.42 -16.37
N LYS A 970 7.55 -28.68 -15.09
CA LYS A 970 7.23 -27.79 -13.95
C LYS A 970 8.02 -26.48 -13.91
N ASN A 971 9.04 -26.30 -14.73
CA ASN A 971 9.88 -25.11 -14.71
C ASN A 971 9.23 -23.94 -15.46
N LEU A 972 8.46 -24.25 -16.50
CA LEU A 972 7.83 -23.26 -17.36
C LEU A 972 6.67 -22.55 -16.65
N HIS A 973 6.73 -21.22 -16.59
CA HIS A 973 5.73 -20.37 -15.95
C HIS A 973 5.16 -19.30 -16.89
N TYR A 974 5.95 -18.84 -17.87
CA TYR A 974 5.57 -17.84 -18.86
C TYR A 974 5.93 -18.37 -20.25
N VAL A 975 4.96 -18.39 -21.16
CA VAL A 975 5.21 -18.76 -22.56
C VAL A 975 4.44 -17.83 -23.50
N HIS A 976 5.12 -17.25 -24.47
CA HIS A 976 4.50 -16.36 -25.46
C HIS A 976 4.76 -16.91 -26.86
N LEU A 977 3.70 -17.33 -27.53
CA LEU A 977 3.68 -17.96 -28.85
C LEU A 977 2.81 -17.17 -29.84
N GLY A 978 2.46 -15.92 -29.51
CA GLY A 978 1.68 -15.09 -30.42
C GLY A 978 2.31 -14.95 -31.81
N HIS A 979 1.51 -14.98 -32.87
CA HIS A 979 1.84 -14.99 -34.28
C HIS A 979 2.51 -16.28 -34.80
N CYS A 980 2.51 -17.36 -34.02
CA CYS A 980 2.89 -18.70 -34.48
C CYS A 980 1.68 -19.44 -35.08
N SER A 981 1.29 -19.06 -36.30
CA SER A 981 0.02 -19.49 -36.93
C SER A 981 -0.11 -20.99 -37.25
N ASN A 982 0.98 -21.76 -37.17
CA ASN A 982 0.98 -23.19 -37.47
C ASN A 982 0.70 -24.08 -36.26
N ILE A 983 0.55 -23.51 -35.07
CA ILE A 983 0.22 -24.25 -33.84
C ILE A 983 -1.26 -24.66 -33.85
N THR A 984 -1.55 -25.93 -33.55
CA THR A 984 -2.89 -26.52 -33.48
C THR A 984 -3.30 -26.87 -32.05
N ASP A 985 -4.55 -27.31 -31.88
CA ASP A 985 -5.06 -27.72 -30.57
C ASP A 985 -4.27 -28.88 -29.93
N ALA A 986 -3.75 -29.80 -30.74
CA ALA A 986 -2.99 -30.96 -30.26
C ALA A 986 -1.75 -30.54 -29.46
N ALA A 987 -1.04 -29.51 -29.91
CA ALA A 987 0.10 -28.95 -29.23
C ALA A 987 -0.27 -28.28 -27.90
N VAL A 988 -1.33 -27.46 -27.88
CA VAL A 988 -1.78 -26.76 -26.67
C VAL A 988 -2.27 -27.75 -25.61
N ILE A 989 -3.02 -28.79 -26.01
CA ILE A 989 -3.42 -29.90 -25.13
C ILE A 989 -2.19 -30.53 -24.45
N GLN A 990 -1.17 -30.87 -25.25
CA GLN A 990 0.01 -31.53 -24.74
C GLN A 990 0.84 -30.62 -23.82
N LEU A 991 0.89 -29.31 -24.14
CA LEU A 991 1.55 -28.29 -23.34
C LEU A 991 0.92 -28.17 -21.96
N VAL A 992 -0.41 -28.11 -21.88
CA VAL A 992 -1.14 -28.04 -20.60
C VAL A 992 -0.89 -29.27 -19.74
N LYS A 993 -0.94 -30.48 -20.33
CA LYS A 993 -0.69 -31.74 -19.63
C LYS A 993 0.71 -31.80 -19.03
N SER A 994 1.70 -31.29 -19.76
CA SER A 994 3.12 -31.40 -19.36
C SER A 994 3.56 -30.25 -18.44
N CYS A 995 3.04 -29.04 -18.65
CA CYS A 995 3.48 -27.79 -18.01
C CYS A 995 2.37 -27.16 -17.15
N ASN A 996 1.91 -27.87 -16.12
CA ASN A 996 0.78 -27.44 -15.28
C ASN A 996 1.03 -26.21 -14.37
N ARG A 997 2.24 -25.63 -14.36
CA ARG A 997 2.59 -24.44 -13.56
C ARG A 997 2.56 -23.13 -14.35
N ILE A 998 2.15 -23.18 -15.62
CA ILE A 998 1.98 -21.99 -16.46
C ILE A 998 1.04 -21.00 -15.77
N ARG A 999 1.51 -19.75 -15.66
CA ARG A 999 0.74 -18.63 -15.11
C ARG A 999 0.39 -17.60 -16.17
N TYR A 1000 1.20 -17.52 -17.23
CA TYR A 1000 1.07 -16.56 -18.32
C TYR A 1000 1.24 -17.30 -19.64
N ILE A 1001 0.25 -17.22 -20.51
CA ILE A 1001 0.33 -17.74 -21.86
C ILE A 1001 -0.24 -16.73 -22.85
N ASP A 1002 0.49 -16.47 -23.93
CA ASP A 1002 0.01 -15.65 -25.05
C ASP A 1002 0.07 -16.46 -26.35
N LEU A 1003 -1.06 -16.60 -27.01
CA LEU A 1003 -1.29 -17.32 -28.26
C LEU A 1003 -1.97 -16.41 -29.30
N ALA A 1004 -1.78 -15.09 -29.21
CA ALA A 1004 -2.35 -14.14 -30.17
C ALA A 1004 -2.07 -14.56 -31.62
N CYS A 1005 -2.99 -14.38 -32.55
CA CYS A 1005 -2.83 -14.70 -33.98
C CYS A 1005 -2.52 -16.17 -34.31
N CYS A 1006 -2.70 -17.10 -33.37
CA CYS A 1006 -2.66 -18.54 -33.64
C CYS A 1006 -4.01 -18.99 -34.24
N ILE A 1007 -4.19 -18.74 -35.53
CA ILE A 1007 -5.49 -18.88 -36.22
C ILE A 1007 -6.05 -20.31 -36.30
N ARG A 1008 -5.22 -21.34 -36.09
CA ARG A 1008 -5.63 -22.75 -36.12
C ARG A 1008 -6.14 -23.29 -34.78
N LEU A 1009 -6.09 -22.47 -33.72
CA LEU A 1009 -6.61 -22.85 -32.41
C LEU A 1009 -8.13 -22.71 -32.36
N THR A 1010 -8.81 -23.72 -31.84
CA THR A 1010 -10.25 -23.74 -31.64
C THR A 1010 -10.59 -23.72 -30.15
N ASP A 1011 -11.88 -23.85 -29.82
CA ASP A 1011 -12.34 -23.91 -28.43
C ASP A 1011 -11.70 -25.06 -27.63
N THR A 1012 -11.31 -26.15 -28.30
CA THR A 1012 -10.64 -27.29 -27.67
C THR A 1012 -9.35 -26.90 -26.95
N SER A 1013 -8.55 -25.99 -27.52
CA SER A 1013 -7.35 -25.46 -26.86
C SER A 1013 -7.67 -24.73 -25.56
N VAL A 1014 -8.67 -23.85 -25.60
CA VAL A 1014 -9.00 -22.98 -24.45
C VAL A 1014 -9.65 -23.77 -23.33
N GLN A 1015 -10.49 -24.77 -23.66
CA GLN A 1015 -11.03 -25.71 -22.70
C GLN A 1015 -9.94 -26.40 -21.88
N GLN A 1016 -8.84 -26.76 -22.53
CA GLN A 1016 -7.72 -27.41 -21.87
C GLN A 1016 -6.90 -26.40 -21.07
N LEU A 1017 -6.64 -25.20 -21.62
CA LEU A 1017 -5.97 -24.13 -20.88
C LEU A 1017 -6.71 -23.72 -19.60
N ALA A 1018 -8.05 -23.78 -19.60
CA ALA A 1018 -8.87 -23.49 -18.42
C ALA A 1018 -8.64 -24.45 -17.25
N THR A 1019 -8.03 -25.63 -17.47
CA THR A 1019 -7.69 -26.60 -16.42
C THR A 1019 -6.43 -26.24 -15.63
N LEU A 1020 -5.67 -25.23 -16.05
CA LEU A 1020 -4.42 -24.83 -15.39
C LEU A 1020 -4.69 -24.14 -14.03
N PRO A 1021 -4.17 -24.68 -12.90
CA PRO A 1021 -4.55 -24.24 -11.56
C PRO A 1021 -3.98 -22.89 -11.12
N LYS A 1022 -3.01 -22.35 -11.86
CA LYS A 1022 -2.30 -21.09 -11.51
C LYS A 1022 -2.33 -20.08 -12.66
N LEU A 1023 -3.21 -20.26 -13.63
CA LEU A 1023 -3.30 -19.37 -14.78
C LEU A 1023 -3.83 -18.01 -14.34
N ARG A 1024 -3.02 -16.97 -14.52
CA ARG A 1024 -3.33 -15.57 -14.18
C ARG A 1024 -3.56 -14.72 -15.42
N ARG A 1025 -2.84 -14.98 -16.52
CA ARG A 1025 -2.93 -14.22 -17.78
C ARG A 1025 -3.04 -15.12 -18.99
N ILE A 1026 -3.99 -14.79 -19.86
CA ILE A 1026 -4.17 -15.44 -21.16
C ILE A 1026 -4.31 -14.39 -22.28
N GLY A 1027 -3.57 -14.57 -23.36
CA GLY A 1027 -3.67 -13.77 -24.59
C GLY A 1027 -4.10 -14.62 -25.78
N LEU A 1028 -5.18 -14.23 -26.45
CA LEU A 1028 -5.80 -14.92 -27.59
C LEU A 1028 -6.20 -13.93 -28.70
N VAL A 1029 -5.55 -12.77 -28.76
CA VAL A 1029 -5.88 -11.69 -29.70
C VAL A 1029 -5.85 -12.20 -31.15
N LYS A 1030 -6.88 -11.96 -31.97
CA LYS A 1030 -7.01 -12.42 -33.37
C LYS A 1030 -7.05 -13.96 -33.55
N CYS A 1031 -7.43 -14.73 -32.53
CA CYS A 1031 -7.73 -16.15 -32.69
C CYS A 1031 -9.16 -16.35 -33.21
N GLN A 1032 -9.31 -16.40 -34.54
CA GLN A 1032 -10.62 -16.30 -35.19
C GLN A 1032 -11.57 -17.46 -34.92
N ASN A 1033 -11.06 -18.64 -34.57
CA ASN A 1033 -11.84 -19.87 -34.33
C ASN A 1033 -12.28 -20.04 -32.86
N ILE A 1034 -12.06 -19.04 -32.02
CA ILE A 1034 -12.50 -19.01 -30.62
C ILE A 1034 -13.93 -18.46 -30.55
N THR A 1035 -14.82 -19.20 -29.88
CA THR A 1035 -16.23 -18.86 -29.65
C THR A 1035 -16.53 -18.76 -28.15
N ASP A 1036 -17.79 -18.53 -27.77
CA ASP A 1036 -18.19 -18.49 -26.37
C ASP A 1036 -17.96 -19.81 -25.64
N ASN A 1037 -17.86 -20.96 -26.34
CA ASN A 1037 -17.51 -22.23 -25.71
C ASN A 1037 -16.15 -22.17 -24.99
N SER A 1038 -15.17 -21.47 -25.57
CA SER A 1038 -13.89 -21.18 -24.92
C SER A 1038 -14.07 -20.38 -23.65
N ILE A 1039 -14.95 -19.38 -23.72
CA ILE A 1039 -15.16 -18.43 -22.63
C ILE A 1039 -15.91 -19.09 -21.47
N HIS A 1040 -16.92 -19.91 -21.76
CA HIS A 1040 -17.60 -20.73 -20.78
C HIS A 1040 -16.66 -21.73 -20.12
N ALA A 1041 -15.68 -22.28 -20.83
CA ALA A 1041 -14.68 -23.15 -20.21
C ALA A 1041 -13.77 -22.40 -19.23
N LEU A 1042 -13.31 -21.19 -19.60
CA LEU A 1042 -12.56 -20.31 -18.67
C LEU A 1042 -13.42 -19.89 -17.46
N ALA A 1043 -14.73 -19.73 -17.66
CA ALA A 1043 -15.69 -19.42 -16.60
C ALA A 1043 -16.06 -20.65 -15.73
N GLY A 1044 -16.03 -21.85 -16.30
CA GLY A 1044 -16.51 -23.09 -15.69
C GLY A 1044 -15.47 -23.84 -14.85
N SER A 1045 -14.24 -23.34 -14.75
CA SER A 1045 -13.12 -23.98 -14.01
C SER A 1045 -13.31 -24.07 -12.47
N LYS A 1046 -14.55 -23.94 -11.98
CA LYS A 1046 -14.91 -24.23 -10.58
C LYS A 1046 -14.79 -25.74 -10.35
N ALA A 1047 -13.72 -26.11 -9.65
CA ALA A 1047 -13.46 -27.44 -9.06
C ALA A 1047 -12.94 -28.54 -10.00
N ALA A 1048 -11.61 -28.59 -10.12
CA ALA A 1048 -10.89 -29.85 -9.95
C ALA A 1048 -9.74 -29.61 -8.96
N HIS A 1049 -9.98 -29.92 -7.67
CA HIS A 1049 -9.02 -30.31 -6.62
C HIS A 1049 -8.93 -29.56 -5.30
N HIS A 1050 -9.57 -28.40 -5.03
CA HIS A 1050 -9.60 -27.86 -3.65
C HIS A 1050 -10.93 -27.16 -3.33
N SER A 1051 -11.51 -27.50 -2.17
CA SER A 1051 -12.75 -26.99 -1.61
C SER A 1051 -12.70 -25.44 -1.49
N GLY A 1052 -13.57 -24.75 -2.24
CA GLY A 1052 -13.75 -23.29 -2.18
C GLY A 1052 -13.04 -22.43 -3.25
N GLY A 1053 -12.48 -23.02 -4.30
CA GLY A 1053 -11.60 -22.33 -5.25
C GLY A 1053 -12.27 -21.29 -6.16
N VAL A 1054 -11.94 -20.00 -5.95
CA VAL A 1054 -12.20 -18.88 -6.87
C VAL A 1054 -11.17 -18.88 -8.01
N SER A 1055 -11.57 -18.57 -9.25
CA SER A 1055 -10.67 -18.47 -10.41
C SER A 1055 -9.49 -17.52 -10.17
N SER A 1056 -8.27 -17.92 -10.59
CA SER A 1056 -7.03 -17.15 -10.43
C SER A 1056 -6.75 -16.19 -11.59
N LEU A 1057 -7.63 -16.11 -12.60
CA LEU A 1057 -7.45 -15.25 -13.77
C LEU A 1057 -7.57 -13.76 -13.40
N GLU A 1058 -6.57 -12.99 -13.85
CA GLU A 1058 -6.44 -11.56 -13.58
C GLU A 1058 -6.43 -10.72 -14.86
N ARG A 1059 -5.93 -11.26 -15.98
CA ARG A 1059 -5.82 -10.53 -17.25
C ARG A 1059 -6.16 -11.41 -18.45
N VAL A 1060 -7.11 -10.97 -19.28
CA VAL A 1060 -7.58 -11.70 -20.45
C VAL A 1060 -7.53 -10.78 -21.69
N HIS A 1061 -6.84 -11.20 -22.74
CA HIS A 1061 -6.77 -10.45 -24.00
C HIS A 1061 -7.45 -11.22 -25.14
N LEU A 1062 -8.58 -10.72 -25.63
CA LEU A 1062 -9.47 -11.35 -26.61
C LEU A 1062 -9.78 -10.45 -27.82
N SER A 1063 -8.97 -9.40 -28.04
CA SER A 1063 -9.17 -8.45 -29.13
C SER A 1063 -9.22 -9.15 -30.49
N TYR A 1064 -10.14 -8.76 -31.36
CA TYR A 1064 -10.38 -9.32 -32.68
C TYR A 1064 -10.79 -10.81 -32.70
N CYS A 1065 -11.24 -11.37 -31.59
CA CYS A 1065 -11.97 -12.65 -31.57
C CYS A 1065 -13.43 -12.38 -31.95
N VAL A 1066 -13.70 -12.27 -33.25
CA VAL A 1066 -14.96 -11.72 -33.78
C VAL A 1066 -16.20 -12.58 -33.55
N ARG A 1067 -16.05 -13.85 -33.14
CA ARG A 1067 -17.17 -14.77 -32.84
C ARG A 1067 -17.59 -14.77 -31.37
N LEU A 1068 -17.00 -13.92 -30.55
CA LEU A 1068 -17.38 -13.78 -29.15
C LEU A 1068 -18.66 -12.95 -29.04
N THR A 1069 -19.58 -13.40 -28.20
CA THR A 1069 -20.79 -12.68 -27.89
C THR A 1069 -20.73 -12.06 -26.50
N ILE A 1070 -21.75 -11.26 -26.20
CA ILE A 1070 -21.91 -10.64 -24.90
C ILE A 1070 -22.15 -11.72 -23.82
N ASP A 1071 -22.90 -12.79 -24.14
CA ASP A 1071 -23.24 -13.87 -23.18
C ASP A 1071 -22.00 -14.64 -22.72
N GLY A 1072 -21.08 -14.95 -23.64
CA GLY A 1072 -19.82 -15.61 -23.29
C GLY A 1072 -19.00 -14.75 -22.33
N ILE A 1073 -18.76 -13.48 -22.67
CA ILE A 1073 -17.97 -12.56 -21.85
C ILE A 1073 -18.66 -12.28 -20.49
N HIS A 1074 -19.98 -12.23 -20.46
CA HIS A 1074 -20.76 -12.10 -19.22
C HIS A 1074 -20.48 -13.28 -18.28
N ALA A 1075 -20.52 -14.51 -18.78
CA ALA A 1075 -20.16 -15.69 -18.00
C ALA A 1075 -18.72 -15.62 -17.46
N LEU A 1076 -17.75 -15.20 -18.27
CA LEU A 1076 -16.35 -15.03 -17.85
C LEU A 1076 -16.20 -14.05 -16.70
N LEU A 1077 -16.82 -12.87 -16.82
CA LEU A 1077 -16.72 -11.81 -15.84
C LEU A 1077 -17.24 -12.28 -14.48
N ASN A 1078 -18.38 -12.98 -14.45
CA ASN A 1078 -18.99 -13.46 -13.21
C ASN A 1078 -18.22 -14.60 -12.55
N SER A 1079 -17.60 -15.47 -13.35
CA SER A 1079 -16.82 -16.57 -12.82
C SER A 1079 -15.38 -16.18 -12.42
N CYS A 1080 -14.87 -15.04 -12.90
CA CYS A 1080 -13.51 -14.57 -12.63
C CYS A 1080 -13.52 -13.21 -11.88
N PRO A 1081 -13.69 -13.20 -10.55
CA PRO A 1081 -13.80 -11.95 -9.77
C PRO A 1081 -12.46 -11.21 -9.62
N ARG A 1082 -11.31 -11.89 -9.82
CA ARG A 1082 -9.98 -11.27 -9.82
C ARG A 1082 -9.59 -10.63 -11.15
N LEU A 1083 -10.44 -10.72 -12.18
CA LEU A 1083 -10.17 -10.16 -13.50
C LEU A 1083 -10.13 -8.63 -13.42
N THR A 1084 -8.94 -8.06 -13.61
CA THR A 1084 -8.67 -6.61 -13.59
C THR A 1084 -8.35 -6.04 -14.97
N HIS A 1085 -8.16 -6.88 -15.98
CA HIS A 1085 -7.94 -6.44 -17.35
C HIS A 1085 -8.62 -7.34 -18.36
N LEU A 1086 -9.42 -6.75 -19.26
CA LEU A 1086 -10.09 -7.43 -20.35
C LEU A 1086 -9.97 -6.61 -21.64
N SER A 1087 -9.36 -7.18 -22.67
CA SER A 1087 -9.19 -6.51 -23.98
C SER A 1087 -10.11 -7.12 -25.03
N LEU A 1088 -11.02 -6.33 -25.61
CA LEU A 1088 -12.03 -6.74 -26.60
C LEU A 1088 -12.04 -5.85 -27.86
N THR A 1089 -10.97 -5.08 -28.08
CA THR A 1089 -10.77 -4.24 -29.29
C THR A 1089 -11.08 -5.04 -30.55
N GLY A 1090 -11.93 -4.50 -31.43
CA GLY A 1090 -12.33 -5.16 -32.68
C GLY A 1090 -13.28 -6.36 -32.55
N VAL A 1091 -13.83 -6.63 -31.37
CA VAL A 1091 -14.93 -7.59 -31.18
C VAL A 1091 -16.24 -6.83 -31.37
N GLN A 1092 -16.96 -7.10 -32.47
CA GLN A 1092 -18.07 -6.23 -32.89
C GLN A 1092 -19.25 -6.23 -31.91
N ALA A 1093 -19.44 -7.29 -31.13
CA ALA A 1093 -20.43 -7.31 -30.06
C ALA A 1093 -20.19 -6.21 -28.99
N PHE A 1094 -18.94 -5.72 -28.86
CA PHE A 1094 -18.48 -4.80 -27.83
C PHE A 1094 -18.11 -3.40 -28.33
N LEU A 1095 -18.26 -3.09 -29.63
CA LEU A 1095 -18.09 -1.73 -30.17
C LEU A 1095 -19.37 -0.88 -30.08
N ARG A 1096 -20.29 -1.28 -29.20
CA ARG A 1096 -21.50 -0.52 -28.91
C ARG A 1096 -21.16 0.61 -27.94
N GLU A 1097 -21.75 1.78 -28.14
CA GLU A 1097 -21.54 2.94 -27.27
C GLU A 1097 -21.83 2.61 -25.79
N GLU A 1098 -22.89 1.82 -25.56
CA GLU A 1098 -23.30 1.32 -24.24
C GLU A 1098 -22.26 0.42 -23.53
N LEU A 1099 -21.36 -0.22 -24.28
CA LEU A 1099 -20.30 -1.07 -23.75
C LEU A 1099 -18.95 -0.36 -23.72
N THR A 1100 -18.65 0.44 -24.74
CA THR A 1100 -17.37 1.15 -24.88
C THR A 1100 -17.18 2.25 -23.86
N VAL A 1101 -18.25 2.77 -23.23
CA VAL A 1101 -18.18 3.74 -22.12
C VAL A 1101 -17.36 3.26 -20.92
N PHE A 1102 -17.24 1.94 -20.70
CA PHE A 1102 -16.42 1.39 -19.62
C PHE A 1102 -14.95 1.16 -20.01
N CYS A 1103 -14.60 1.41 -21.27
CA CYS A 1103 -13.22 1.31 -21.74
C CYS A 1103 -12.36 2.45 -21.18
N ARG A 1104 -11.06 2.20 -21.08
CA ARG A 1104 -10.08 3.27 -20.88
C ARG A 1104 -9.97 4.11 -22.17
N GLU A 1105 -9.38 5.30 -22.06
CA GLU A 1105 -9.10 6.11 -23.25
C GLU A 1105 -8.11 5.41 -24.19
N ALA A 1106 -8.35 5.55 -25.49
CA ALA A 1106 -7.44 5.05 -26.51
C ALA A 1106 -6.15 5.88 -26.51
N PRO A 1107 -4.96 5.26 -26.66
CA PRO A 1107 -3.69 5.98 -26.68
C PRO A 1107 -3.66 7.13 -27.70
N SER A 1108 -3.00 8.22 -27.35
CA SER A 1108 -2.92 9.44 -28.17
C SER A 1108 -2.26 9.19 -29.55
N GLU A 1109 -1.41 8.17 -29.63
CA GLU A 1109 -0.66 7.77 -30.82
C GLU A 1109 -1.50 6.94 -31.81
N PHE A 1110 -2.71 6.50 -31.43
CA PHE A 1110 -3.56 5.69 -32.30
C PHE A 1110 -4.21 6.54 -33.39
N THR A 1111 -4.22 6.00 -34.61
CA THR A 1111 -4.96 6.56 -35.74
C THR A 1111 -6.47 6.60 -35.43
N HIS A 1112 -7.21 7.46 -36.13
CA HIS A 1112 -8.66 7.56 -35.97
C HIS A 1112 -9.36 6.19 -36.07
N GLN A 1113 -9.00 5.40 -37.07
CA GLN A 1113 -9.55 4.04 -37.28
C GLN A 1113 -9.20 3.08 -36.13
N GLN A 1114 -8.00 3.17 -35.54
CA GLN A 1114 -7.61 2.35 -34.40
C GLN A 1114 -8.37 2.72 -33.12
N ARG A 1115 -8.71 4.01 -32.97
CA ARG A 1115 -9.51 4.51 -31.84
C ARG A 1115 -10.97 4.08 -31.94
N GLU A 1116 -11.54 4.06 -33.15
CA GLU A 1116 -12.93 3.61 -33.39
C GLU A 1116 -13.18 2.16 -32.95
N VAL A 1117 -12.18 1.28 -33.14
CA VAL A 1117 -12.29 -0.13 -32.76
C VAL A 1117 -11.71 -0.42 -31.37
N PHE A 1118 -11.24 0.60 -30.64
CA PHE A 1118 -10.59 0.45 -29.34
C PHE A 1118 -11.62 0.06 -28.27
N CYS A 1119 -11.38 -1.08 -27.64
CA CYS A 1119 -12.23 -1.59 -26.58
C CYS A 1119 -11.38 -2.35 -25.57
N VAL A 1120 -10.99 -1.69 -24.48
CA VAL A 1120 -10.12 -2.24 -23.44
C VAL A 1120 -10.60 -1.78 -22.06
N PHE A 1121 -10.91 -2.75 -21.21
CA PHE A 1121 -11.38 -2.55 -19.85
C PHE A 1121 -10.22 -2.82 -18.89
N SER A 1122 -9.98 -1.93 -17.93
CA SER A 1122 -8.89 -2.05 -16.94
C SER A 1122 -9.33 -1.54 -15.58
N GLY A 1123 -8.88 -2.22 -14.51
CA GLY A 1123 -9.25 -1.92 -13.14
C GLY A 1123 -10.77 -1.86 -12.99
N GLU A 1124 -11.25 -0.69 -12.57
CA GLU A 1124 -12.67 -0.43 -12.36
C GLU A 1124 -13.51 -0.58 -13.64
N GLY A 1125 -12.93 -0.38 -14.82
CA GLY A 1125 -13.63 -0.59 -16.10
C GLY A 1125 -14.12 -2.04 -16.30
N VAL A 1126 -13.39 -3.04 -15.77
CA VAL A 1126 -13.81 -4.45 -15.83
C VAL A 1126 -14.98 -4.70 -14.86
N ASN A 1127 -14.95 -4.09 -13.68
CA ASN A 1127 -16.00 -4.20 -12.68
C ASN A 1127 -17.30 -3.57 -13.19
N ARG A 1128 -17.23 -2.36 -13.75
CA ARG A 1128 -18.39 -1.68 -14.35
C ARG A 1128 -18.99 -2.48 -15.52
N LEU A 1129 -18.16 -3.06 -16.40
CA LEU A 1129 -18.65 -3.93 -17.48
C LEU A 1129 -19.37 -5.18 -16.94
N ARG A 1130 -18.81 -5.84 -15.93
CA ARG A 1130 -19.44 -7.00 -15.25
C ARG A 1130 -20.81 -6.63 -14.70
N ASP A 1131 -20.88 -5.52 -13.99
CA ASP A 1131 -22.09 -5.00 -13.37
C ASP A 1131 -23.15 -4.57 -14.39
N PHE A 1132 -22.73 -4.06 -15.54
CA PHE A 1132 -23.62 -3.73 -16.65
C PHE A 1132 -24.22 -4.99 -17.28
N LEU A 1133 -23.40 -5.96 -17.66
CA LEU A 1133 -23.86 -7.21 -18.29
C LEU A 1133 -24.80 -8.03 -17.38
N ASN A 1134 -24.53 -8.05 -16.06
CA ASN A 1134 -25.40 -8.67 -15.05
C ASN A 1134 -26.81 -8.09 -14.96
N ARG A 1135 -26.98 -6.85 -15.39
CA ARG A 1135 -28.27 -6.16 -15.34
C ARG A 1135 -29.08 -6.34 -16.62
N ILE A 1136 -28.41 -6.48 -17.77
CA ILE A 1136 -29.07 -6.60 -19.08
C ILE A 1136 -29.33 -8.05 -19.51
N ILE A 1137 -28.55 -9.01 -18.99
CA ILE A 1137 -28.73 -10.44 -19.27
C ILE A 1137 -29.32 -11.09 -18.01
N PRO A 1138 -30.58 -11.57 -18.04
CA PRO A 1138 -31.17 -12.24 -16.90
C PRO A 1138 -30.33 -13.49 -16.53
N PRO A 1139 -30.20 -13.82 -15.23
CA PRO A 1139 -29.49 -15.02 -14.84
C PRO A 1139 -30.13 -16.23 -15.52
N PRO A 1140 -29.33 -17.18 -16.05
CA PRO A 1140 -29.88 -18.40 -16.61
C PRO A 1140 -30.78 -19.07 -15.56
N PRO A 1141 -31.93 -19.65 -15.96
CA PRO A 1141 -32.78 -20.39 -15.02
C PRO A 1141 -31.92 -21.44 -14.31
N PRO A 1142 -32.15 -21.69 -13.01
CA PRO A 1142 -31.44 -22.74 -12.31
C PRO A 1142 -31.65 -24.03 -13.11
N THR A 1143 -30.57 -24.54 -13.70
CA THR A 1143 -30.57 -25.88 -14.28
C THR A 1143 -30.96 -26.80 -13.14
N ARG A 1144 -32.18 -27.33 -13.22
CA ARG A 1144 -32.64 -28.45 -12.42
C ARG A 1144 -31.63 -29.56 -12.61
N ASP A 1145 -30.72 -29.71 -11.65
CA ASP A 1145 -30.13 -31.02 -11.40
C ASP A 1145 -31.32 -31.95 -11.16
N MET A 1146 -31.53 -32.85 -12.12
CA MET A 1146 -32.47 -33.94 -12.00
C MET A 1146 -31.89 -34.94 -10.99
N THR A 1147 -32.02 -34.60 -9.71
CA THR A 1147 -31.87 -35.55 -8.61
C THR A 1147 -33.22 -35.68 -7.93
N GLU A 1148 -34.12 -36.44 -8.54
CA GLU A 1148 -35.15 -37.21 -7.83
C GLU A 1148 -35.91 -38.12 -8.81
N ALA A 1149 -35.53 -39.40 -8.82
CA ALA A 1149 -36.39 -40.49 -9.23
C ALA A 1149 -36.10 -41.70 -8.34
N THR A 1150 -36.94 -41.82 -7.29
CA THR A 1150 -37.55 -43.05 -6.75
C THR A 1150 -36.67 -44.22 -6.31
N MET A 1151 -36.69 -44.49 -5.01
CA MET A 1151 -36.53 -45.84 -4.44
C MET A 1151 -37.72 -46.72 -4.85
N TYR A 1152 -37.47 -47.93 -5.37
CA TYR A 1152 -38.00 -49.24 -4.91
C TYR A 1152 -37.74 -50.32 -5.98
N ASP A 1153 -37.17 -51.42 -5.48
CA ASP A 1153 -37.24 -52.84 -5.87
C ASP A 1153 -36.87 -53.33 -7.28
N ASP A 1154 -35.80 -54.14 -7.26
CA ASP A 1154 -35.68 -55.52 -7.74
C ASP A 1154 -35.74 -55.90 -9.23
N ASP A 1155 -34.77 -56.76 -9.53
CA ASP A 1155 -34.76 -57.88 -10.46
C ASP A 1155 -34.41 -57.68 -11.96
N GLU A 1156 -33.27 -58.33 -12.27
CA GLU A 1156 -33.05 -59.25 -13.38
C GLU A 1156 -32.26 -58.81 -14.64
N GLU A 1157 -31.17 -59.58 -14.82
CA GLU A 1157 -30.47 -60.04 -16.04
C GLU A 1157 -29.52 -59.05 -16.75
N LEU A 1158 -28.20 -59.21 -16.57
CA LEU A 1158 -27.28 -60.15 -17.25
C LEU A 1158 -27.13 -59.87 -18.75
N GLU A 1159 -25.96 -59.37 -19.16
CA GLU A 1159 -24.92 -60.17 -19.82
C GLU A 1159 -23.71 -59.28 -20.20
N ASP A 1160 -22.59 -59.57 -19.55
CA ASP A 1160 -21.23 -59.69 -20.06
C ASP A 1160 -20.89 -59.09 -21.44
N GLU A 1161 -19.83 -58.27 -21.48
CA GLU A 1161 -18.54 -58.83 -21.89
C GLU A 1161 -17.35 -57.96 -21.44
N GLU A 1162 -16.42 -58.66 -20.81
CA GLU A 1162 -15.14 -58.22 -20.29
C GLU A 1162 -14.17 -57.77 -21.40
N ASN A 1163 -13.37 -56.73 -21.12
CA ASN A 1163 -11.96 -56.98 -20.80
C ASN A 1163 -11.28 -55.72 -20.26
N GLN A 1164 -11.43 -55.50 -18.95
CA GLN A 1164 -10.40 -55.81 -17.95
C GLN A 1164 -8.92 -55.85 -18.42
N VAL A 1165 -7.91 -55.40 -17.66
CA VAL A 1165 -7.83 -54.70 -16.37
C VAL A 1165 -6.36 -54.52 -16.04
N THR A 1166 -6.03 -53.44 -15.32
CA THR A 1166 -4.92 -53.30 -14.34
C THR A 1166 -3.47 -53.41 -14.82
N GLY A 1167 -2.50 -52.80 -14.16
CA GLY A 1167 -2.52 -51.98 -12.96
C GLY A 1167 -1.12 -51.89 -12.35
N LEU A 1168 -0.93 -50.80 -11.60
CA LEU A 1168 -0.17 -50.71 -10.36
C LEU A 1168 1.33 -51.10 -10.31
N MET A 1169 2.10 -50.04 -10.05
CA MET A 1169 3.05 -49.88 -8.93
C MET A 1169 4.53 -50.28 -9.08
N HIS A 1170 5.33 -49.20 -9.07
CA HIS A 1170 6.53 -48.94 -8.27
C HIS A 1170 7.82 -49.77 -8.46
N ALA A 1171 8.91 -49.05 -8.78
CA ALA A 1171 10.16 -48.90 -8.00
C ALA A 1171 11.47 -49.00 -8.83
N THR A 1172 12.21 -47.87 -8.81
CA THR A 1172 13.68 -47.70 -8.70
C THR A 1172 14.71 -48.50 -9.54
N ALA A 1173 15.45 -47.73 -10.37
CA ALA A 1173 16.91 -47.63 -10.54
C ALA A 1173 17.79 -48.90 -10.70
N ALA A 1174 18.50 -49.01 -11.84
CA ALA A 1174 19.93 -48.63 -12.00
C ALA A 1174 20.61 -49.30 -13.23
N THR A 1175 21.49 -48.52 -13.89
CA THR A 1175 22.74 -48.89 -14.60
C THR A 1175 22.77 -49.89 -15.79
N ALA A 1176 23.02 -49.31 -16.97
CA ALA A 1176 24.13 -49.53 -17.93
C ALA A 1176 24.50 -50.93 -18.48
N ILE A 1177 24.90 -50.88 -19.77
CA ILE A 1177 25.87 -51.70 -20.54
C ILE A 1177 25.28 -52.56 -21.69
N HIS A 1178 25.57 -52.07 -22.90
CA HIS A 1178 26.05 -52.71 -24.14
C HIS A 1178 25.58 -54.09 -24.66
N ASP A 1179 25.36 -54.04 -25.99
CA ASP A 1179 25.78 -54.94 -27.06
C ASP A 1179 24.93 -56.15 -27.49
N ASP A 1180 24.50 -56.00 -28.75
CA ASP A 1180 24.65 -56.88 -29.91
C ASP A 1180 23.96 -58.25 -30.01
N ASP A 1181 23.24 -58.35 -31.12
CA ASP A 1181 23.21 -59.44 -32.10
C ASP A 1181 23.18 -60.88 -31.58
N TYR A 1182 22.08 -61.60 -31.82
CA TYR A 1182 22.04 -62.51 -32.97
C TYR A 1182 20.66 -63.15 -33.15
N ILE A 1183 20.46 -63.57 -34.39
CA ILE A 1183 19.31 -64.16 -35.04
C ILE A 1183 19.10 -65.64 -34.63
N ASP A 1184 17.82 -66.04 -34.72
CA ASP A 1184 17.29 -67.34 -35.16
C ASP A 1184 16.80 -68.41 -34.17
N ILE A 1185 15.52 -68.75 -34.43
CA ILE A 1185 14.87 -70.06 -34.54
C ILE A 1185 14.84 -70.95 -33.28
N GLY A 1186 13.60 -71.29 -32.91
CA GLY A 1186 13.32 -72.68 -32.57
C GLY A 1186 12.27 -72.89 -31.49
N HIS A 1187 11.04 -73.10 -31.94
CA HIS A 1187 10.10 -74.13 -31.44
C HIS A 1187 9.97 -74.39 -29.93
N THR A 1188 8.81 -73.97 -29.40
CA THR A 1188 7.81 -74.81 -28.70
C THR A 1188 8.30 -76.02 -27.91
N HIS A 1189 8.31 -75.90 -26.59
CA HIS A 1189 7.43 -76.58 -25.62
C HIS A 1189 8.15 -76.81 -24.29
N GLY A 1190 7.50 -76.32 -23.22
CA GLY A 1190 7.91 -76.45 -21.83
C GLY A 1190 7.22 -75.39 -20.99
#